data_AF-A0A034WL08-F1
#
_entry.id   AF-A0A034WL08-F1
#
_cell.length_a   1.000
_cell.length_b   1.000
_cell.length_c   1.000
_cell.angle_alpha   90.00
_cell.angle_beta   90.00
_cell.angle_gamma   90.00
#
_symmetry.space_group_name_H-M   'P 1'
#
loop_
_entity.id
_entity.type
_entity.pdbx_description
1 polymer ?
#
loop_
_entity_poly.entity_id
_entity_poly.type
_entity_poly.pdbx_seq_one_letter_code
_entity_poly.pdbx_strand_id
1 'polypeptide(L)'
;MKCLLTTWLRAEWTSTNYCCQQSKTKLNCATTTNRATKIKQSAKCQWFGQYRHSLASGISSRHNKCITRNRITCQKCHPLCMIASQLCNVLLLALLLVSQAEVVAGTLVAAEAGTTSTAATSVNFKSIIRIGDGNIVTRDAIEQSLVTVHDIATENLGTLCISTLYRPLQVPINSERYESARQKADLVASILQEVGIVRHGGLSDALAKGLLSDESTTGARILALNLTNGAVQSYVWWVKSYHEKTGELQRYEEDGLQIGKKPIQSYPWFDDENTSPTLRSPKFAPSPPNMYYKGWWTFPYFSCTLSKWILSYSIAIPPSGRHGLRGFISIDIDVTGLRVNQCEAPIYRLSFQQMQNRRLHLTDTPAPETIEDIQAFHGSHKCHRDTMKCDYRVPSTETPTIITSKILSTPNSWSRGAYQCLCRRGFYSMRHPDGFNGTIMEIAWKEHQENVSNYYADVFTCLQCEPGCDFCTGPEPCLANYNWPFRISLLVISIGCAIGTFVLAGYLFHHRKVKVFKVASPIFLLITLIGCAIMYLEMVAIFPYLDMTWCIVTKWTRHMGFCITYTSLLMKTWRVSLTYRVKSAHKVKLTDQQLLQWMVPILLVMLIYLGTWTISATPYAEVIYDQGGLKFKQCSYNWWDHSLAIGEVLFLAWGIRVCYNVRNAESLYNEARLISYAIYNIAIVNITMA
;
A
#
# COMPACT_ATOMS: atom_id res chain seq x y z
N MET A 1 -34.53 6.22 -18.71
CA MET A 1 -35.95 6.40 -19.16
C MET A 1 -36.85 6.29 -17.94
N LYS A 2 -38.04 6.92 -17.94
CA LYS A 2 -39.05 6.81 -16.86
C LYS A 2 -40.29 6.06 -17.39
N CYS A 3 -41.18 5.68 -16.46
CA CYS A 3 -42.50 5.07 -16.68
C CYS A 3 -42.51 3.60 -17.17
N LEU A 4 -42.70 2.66 -16.22
CA LEU A 4 -43.69 1.58 -16.28
C LEU A 4 -43.62 0.74 -14.97
N LEU A 5 -44.19 1.26 -13.87
CA LEU A 5 -44.23 0.54 -12.58
C LEU A 5 -45.42 0.93 -11.68
N THR A 6 -46.63 0.78 -12.23
CA THR A 6 -47.88 0.54 -11.47
C THR A 6 -48.57 -0.62 -12.19
N THR A 7 -48.98 -1.71 -11.53
CA THR A 7 -49.95 -1.79 -10.43
C THR A 7 -49.74 -3.07 -9.60
N TRP A 8 -50.11 -3.06 -8.31
CA TRP A 8 -50.74 -4.16 -7.55
C TRP A 8 -51.21 -3.62 -6.19
N LEU A 9 -52.27 -4.19 -5.61
CA LEU A 9 -52.95 -3.59 -4.44
C LEU A 9 -52.29 -3.91 -3.09
N ARG A 10 -52.47 -2.98 -2.15
CA ARG A 10 -52.21 -3.13 -0.71
C ARG A 10 -53.22 -4.08 -0.05
N ALA A 11 -52.75 -4.91 0.87
CA ALA A 11 -53.55 -5.44 1.97
C ALA A 11 -52.67 -5.57 3.24
N GLU A 12 -53.04 -4.86 4.31
CA GLU A 12 -52.44 -4.97 5.64
C GLU A 12 -53.32 -5.86 6.52
N TRP A 13 -52.74 -6.74 7.35
CA TRP A 13 -53.39 -7.30 8.56
C TRP A 13 -52.33 -7.75 9.57
N THR A 14 -52.58 -7.53 10.85
CA THR A 14 -51.68 -7.84 11.98
C THR A 14 -52.46 -8.39 13.18
N SER A 15 -51.82 -9.26 13.98
CA SER A 15 -52.36 -9.83 15.25
C SER A 15 -53.57 -10.79 15.05
N THR A 16 -53.91 -11.76 15.94
CA THR A 16 -53.50 -12.03 17.35
C THR A 16 -53.49 -13.56 17.64
N ASN A 17 -52.93 -13.96 18.80
CA ASN A 17 -52.82 -15.34 19.31
C ASN A 17 -54.17 -16.07 19.60
N TYR A 18 -54.21 -17.41 19.60
CA TYR A 18 -54.23 -18.26 20.82
C TYR A 18 -54.44 -19.78 20.63
N CYS A 19 -53.99 -20.54 21.65
CA CYS A 19 -54.46 -21.88 22.10
C CYS A 19 -54.03 -23.20 21.41
N CYS A 20 -54.15 -24.28 22.20
CA CYS A 20 -53.68 -25.65 21.97
C CYS A 20 -54.64 -26.67 22.65
N GLN A 21 -54.47 -27.98 22.41
CA GLN A 21 -55.17 -29.12 23.08
C GLN A 21 -56.71 -29.23 22.79
N GLN A 22 -57.41 -30.38 22.93
CA GLN A 22 -57.01 -31.76 23.27
C GLN A 22 -57.96 -32.83 22.67
N SER A 23 -57.68 -34.10 22.95
CA SER A 23 -58.40 -35.32 22.55
C SER A 23 -59.65 -35.68 23.38
N LYS A 24 -60.43 -36.66 22.87
CA LYS A 24 -61.26 -37.67 23.58
C LYS A 24 -61.39 -38.86 22.61
N THR A 25 -61.35 -40.13 23.01
CA THR A 25 -62.13 -40.86 24.04
C THR A 25 -61.26 -41.85 24.86
N LYS A 26 -61.46 -41.99 26.19
CA LYS A 26 -62.24 -43.04 26.93
C LYS A 26 -61.78 -44.50 26.65
N LEU A 27 -61.68 -45.42 27.62
CA LEU A 27 -62.44 -45.57 28.89
C LEU A 27 -61.69 -46.43 29.96
N ASN A 28 -61.87 -46.13 31.27
CA ASN A 28 -61.57 -46.88 32.52
C ASN A 28 -60.14 -47.46 32.76
N CYS A 29 -59.48 -47.41 33.93
CA CYS A 29 -59.81 -47.42 35.38
C CYS A 29 -59.90 -48.80 36.07
N ALA A 30 -58.84 -49.19 36.80
CA ALA A 30 -58.89 -49.98 38.05
C ALA A 30 -57.53 -49.95 38.80
N THR A 31 -57.56 -49.98 40.14
CA THR A 31 -56.40 -50.21 41.05
C THR A 31 -56.24 -51.74 41.33
N THR A 32 -55.29 -52.32 42.10
CA THR A 32 -54.45 -51.84 43.24
C THR A 32 -53.32 -52.87 43.54
N THR A 33 -52.13 -52.46 44.01
CA THR A 33 -51.09 -53.27 44.77
C THR A 33 -50.54 -54.59 44.13
N ASN A 34 -49.29 -55.08 44.32
CA ASN A 34 -48.40 -55.06 45.49
C ASN A 34 -46.94 -55.56 45.17
N ARG A 35 -45.96 -55.20 46.02
CA ARG A 35 -44.69 -55.88 46.44
C ARG A 35 -43.68 -56.59 45.48
N ALA A 36 -42.38 -56.40 45.83
CA ALA A 36 -41.28 -57.41 45.96
C ALA A 36 -40.26 -57.75 44.81
N THR A 37 -39.08 -57.11 44.92
CA THR A 37 -37.69 -57.69 44.96
C THR A 37 -37.15 -58.80 44.00
N LYS A 38 -36.01 -58.44 43.34
CA LYS A 38 -34.71 -59.19 43.19
C LYS A 38 -34.54 -60.46 42.29
N ILE A 39 -33.76 -60.25 41.19
CA ILE A 39 -32.42 -60.86 40.89
C ILE A 39 -32.26 -62.36 40.45
N LYS A 40 -31.58 -62.56 39.28
CA LYS A 40 -30.79 -63.74 38.78
C LYS A 40 -31.59 -65.03 38.37
N GLN A 41 -31.05 -66.04 37.63
CA GLN A 41 -29.67 -66.34 37.13
C GLN A 41 -29.57 -67.24 35.85
N SER A 42 -28.36 -67.31 35.26
CA SER A 42 -27.74 -68.40 34.43
C SER A 42 -28.23 -68.68 33.00
N ALA A 43 -27.43 -69.19 32.03
CA ALA A 43 -25.95 -69.29 31.77
C ALA A 43 -25.74 -69.87 30.33
N LYS A 44 -24.67 -69.73 29.51
CA LYS A 44 -23.29 -69.16 29.53
C LYS A 44 -22.08 -70.11 29.72
N CYS A 45 -21.58 -70.73 28.64
CA CYS A 45 -20.23 -71.35 28.35
C CYS A 45 -20.17 -71.71 26.83
N GLN A 46 -19.10 -72.12 26.09
CA GLN A 46 -17.61 -72.17 26.08
C GLN A 46 -17.19 -72.67 24.65
N TRP A 47 -15.95 -72.84 24.12
CA TRP A 47 -14.52 -72.68 24.50
C TRP A 47 -13.66 -72.54 23.18
N PHE A 48 -12.69 -71.61 23.12
CA PHE A 48 -11.34 -71.62 22.45
C PHE A 48 -11.03 -72.20 21.01
N GLY A 49 -9.88 -71.78 20.43
CA GLY A 49 -9.13 -72.52 19.38
C GLY A 49 -8.28 -71.68 18.37
N GLN A 50 -7.05 -72.11 18.02
CA GLN A 50 -6.16 -71.44 17.03
C GLN A 50 -5.13 -72.42 16.37
N TYR A 51 -4.63 -72.08 15.16
CA TYR A 51 -3.43 -72.56 14.41
C TYR A 51 -3.47 -73.76 13.40
N ARG A 52 -2.76 -73.50 12.26
CA ARG A 52 -1.94 -74.35 11.34
C ARG A 52 -2.52 -75.26 10.20
N HIS A 53 -1.90 -75.07 9.01
CA HIS A 53 -1.45 -76.01 7.95
C HIS A 53 -2.41 -76.79 7.01
N SER A 54 -2.44 -76.34 5.73
CA SER A 54 -1.92 -76.97 4.48
C SER A 54 -2.22 -78.43 4.04
N LEU A 55 -2.21 -78.60 2.70
CA LEU A 55 -1.97 -79.78 1.83
C LEU A 55 -3.11 -80.75 1.41
N ALA A 56 -3.14 -81.03 0.09
CA ALA A 56 -3.69 -82.20 -0.63
C ALA A 56 -5.22 -82.45 -0.61
N SER A 57 -5.86 -83.20 -1.54
CA SER A 57 -5.60 -83.52 -2.97
C SER A 57 -6.80 -84.27 -3.58
N GLY A 58 -7.06 -84.16 -4.89
CA GLY A 58 -8.03 -84.99 -5.65
C GLY A 58 -9.01 -84.13 -6.48
N ILE A 59 -9.19 -84.23 -7.81
CA ILE A 59 -9.23 -85.32 -8.81
C ILE A 59 -10.65 -85.89 -9.04
N SER A 60 -11.29 -85.41 -10.12
CA SER A 60 -12.01 -86.18 -11.18
C SER A 60 -13.32 -86.94 -10.82
N SER A 61 -14.35 -87.10 -11.67
CA SER A 61 -14.82 -86.48 -12.93
C SER A 61 -16.18 -87.14 -13.33
N ARG A 62 -16.73 -86.79 -14.52
CA ARG A 62 -17.81 -87.47 -15.28
C ARG A 62 -19.26 -87.34 -14.76
N HIS A 63 -20.30 -87.37 -15.62
CA HIS A 63 -20.44 -86.88 -17.01
C HIS A 63 -21.92 -86.93 -17.46
N ASN A 64 -22.37 -85.93 -18.23
CA ASN A 64 -23.28 -85.97 -19.42
C ASN A 64 -23.93 -84.56 -19.60
N LYS A 65 -23.84 -83.89 -20.76
CA LYS A 65 -24.58 -84.13 -22.03
C LYS A 65 -26.10 -83.99 -21.84
N CYS A 66 -26.85 -83.14 -22.57
CA CYS A 66 -26.54 -82.18 -23.65
C CYS A 66 -27.72 -81.14 -23.74
N ILE A 67 -27.88 -80.17 -24.65
CA ILE A 67 -27.29 -79.89 -25.99
C ILE A 67 -27.24 -78.35 -26.30
N THR A 68 -27.22 -77.96 -27.57
CA THR A 68 -27.16 -76.60 -28.18
C THR A 68 -28.45 -75.76 -28.01
N ARG A 69 -28.46 -74.41 -28.12
CA ARG A 69 -28.04 -73.63 -29.33
C ARG A 69 -27.77 -72.12 -29.12
N ASN A 70 -26.80 -71.62 -29.89
CA ASN A 70 -26.49 -70.24 -30.32
C ASN A 70 -26.06 -69.11 -29.34
N ARG A 71 -24.86 -68.60 -29.61
CA ARG A 71 -24.33 -67.27 -29.24
C ARG A 71 -25.22 -66.13 -29.76
N ILE A 72 -25.29 -65.03 -29.00
CA ILE A 72 -25.17 -63.66 -29.54
C ILE A 72 -24.19 -62.89 -28.62
N THR A 73 -23.31 -62.06 -29.19
CA THR A 73 -22.27 -61.31 -28.48
C THR A 73 -22.81 -60.05 -27.81
N CYS A 74 -22.39 -59.78 -26.56
CA CYS A 74 -22.84 -58.61 -25.78
C CYS A 74 -21.70 -57.61 -25.52
N GLN A 75 -21.04 -57.15 -26.58
CA GLN A 75 -19.88 -56.25 -26.51
C GLN A 75 -20.28 -54.79 -26.82
N LYS A 76 -21.16 -54.20 -25.98
CA LYS A 76 -21.76 -52.88 -26.28
C LYS A 76 -22.16 -51.99 -25.08
N CYS A 77 -21.37 -51.99 -24.00
CA CYS A 77 -21.56 -51.07 -22.87
C CYS A 77 -20.35 -50.17 -22.52
N HIS A 78 -19.13 -50.51 -22.95
CA HIS A 78 -17.91 -49.78 -22.56
C HIS A 78 -17.85 -48.28 -22.95
N PRO A 79 -18.16 -47.86 -24.20
CA PRO A 79 -17.91 -46.47 -24.62
C PRO A 79 -18.88 -45.46 -23.99
N LEU A 80 -20.07 -45.87 -23.55
CA LEU A 80 -21.01 -44.98 -22.86
C LEU A 80 -20.49 -44.56 -21.49
N CYS A 81 -19.93 -45.50 -20.73
CA CYS A 81 -19.38 -45.22 -19.42
C CYS A 81 -18.10 -44.37 -19.54
N MET A 82 -17.25 -44.66 -20.53
CA MET A 82 -16.08 -43.82 -20.83
C MET A 82 -16.47 -42.41 -21.29
N ILE A 83 -17.40 -42.20 -22.22
CA ILE A 83 -17.76 -40.84 -22.68
C ILE A 83 -18.43 -40.03 -21.55
N ALA A 84 -19.29 -40.65 -20.74
CA ALA A 84 -19.85 -40.00 -19.56
C ALA A 84 -18.77 -39.69 -18.50
N SER A 85 -17.81 -40.59 -18.27
CA SER A 85 -16.67 -40.35 -17.37
C SER A 85 -15.71 -39.30 -17.92
N GLN A 86 -15.47 -39.22 -19.23
CA GLN A 86 -14.61 -38.20 -19.83
C GLN A 86 -15.28 -36.82 -19.79
N LEU A 87 -16.58 -36.70 -20.09
CA LEU A 87 -17.32 -35.46 -19.90
C LEU A 87 -17.39 -35.05 -18.42
N CYS A 88 -17.61 -36.01 -17.52
CA CYS A 88 -17.58 -35.75 -16.08
C CYS A 88 -16.18 -35.32 -15.62
N ASN A 89 -15.11 -35.99 -16.06
CA ASN A 89 -13.73 -35.63 -15.74
C ASN A 89 -13.32 -34.29 -16.35
N VAL A 90 -13.82 -33.90 -17.52
CA VAL A 90 -13.56 -32.58 -18.12
C VAL A 90 -14.31 -31.47 -17.38
N LEU A 91 -15.58 -31.70 -16.98
CA LEU A 91 -16.27 -30.77 -16.08
C LEU A 91 -15.58 -30.70 -14.71
N LEU A 92 -15.13 -31.84 -14.17
CA LEU A 92 -14.45 -31.91 -12.89
C LEU A 92 -13.07 -31.26 -12.95
N LEU A 93 -12.30 -31.42 -14.04
CA LEU A 93 -11.06 -30.67 -14.25
C LEU A 93 -11.33 -29.18 -14.39
N ALA A 94 -12.37 -28.74 -15.11
CA ALA A 94 -12.73 -27.33 -15.20
C ALA A 94 -13.09 -26.75 -13.82
N LEU A 95 -13.89 -27.47 -13.03
CA LEU A 95 -14.22 -27.10 -11.64
C LEU A 95 -13.00 -27.15 -10.71
N LEU A 96 -12.09 -28.11 -10.89
CA LEU A 96 -10.87 -28.22 -10.10
C LEU A 96 -9.86 -27.12 -10.44
N LEU A 97 -9.69 -26.78 -11.71
CA LEU A 97 -8.86 -25.65 -12.17
C LEU A 97 -9.40 -24.32 -11.64
N VAL A 98 -10.73 -24.14 -11.56
CA VAL A 98 -11.36 -23.01 -10.88
C VAL A 98 -11.08 -23.04 -9.36
N SER A 99 -11.12 -24.21 -8.72
CA SER A 99 -10.87 -24.35 -7.28
C SER A 99 -9.41 -24.14 -6.83
N GLN A 100 -8.43 -24.23 -7.74
CA GLN A 100 -7.01 -24.05 -7.40
C GLN A 100 -6.54 -22.58 -7.36
N ALA A 101 -7.45 -21.62 -7.48
CA ALA A 101 -7.14 -20.19 -7.34
C ALA A 101 -6.89 -19.72 -5.88
N GLU A 102 -7.24 -20.52 -4.86
CA GLU A 102 -7.22 -20.11 -3.44
C GLU A 102 -6.12 -20.79 -2.58
N VAL A 103 -4.92 -21.06 -3.12
CA VAL A 103 -3.81 -21.64 -2.31
C VAL A 103 -2.42 -21.00 -2.55
N VAL A 104 -2.35 -19.67 -2.73
CA VAL A 104 -1.07 -18.92 -2.69
C VAL A 104 -1.18 -17.61 -1.88
N ALA A 105 -1.69 -17.69 -0.65
CA ALA A 105 -1.68 -16.57 0.29
C ALA A 105 -1.63 -17.06 1.75
N GLY A 106 -0.42 -17.04 2.36
CA GLY A 106 -0.28 -17.11 3.82
C GLY A 106 0.59 -18.25 4.38
N THR A 107 1.92 -18.10 4.32
CA THR A 107 2.87 -18.55 5.36
C THR A 107 4.22 -17.85 5.14
N LEU A 108 4.64 -16.98 6.07
CA LEU A 108 6.03 -16.73 6.47
C LEU A 108 6.07 -15.62 7.53
N VAL A 109 6.07 -16.01 8.81
CA VAL A 109 6.28 -15.15 9.98
C VAL A 109 7.17 -15.91 10.98
N ALA A 110 7.93 -15.16 11.79
CA ALA A 110 8.81 -15.62 12.87
C ALA A 110 10.13 -16.30 12.47
N ALA A 111 11.23 -15.55 12.65
CA ALA A 111 12.56 -16.05 13.01
C ALA A 111 13.37 -14.90 13.65
N GLU A 112 13.06 -14.54 14.90
CA GLU A 112 13.89 -13.61 15.66
C GLU A 112 15.18 -14.32 16.13
N ALA A 113 16.33 -13.69 15.93
CA ALA A 113 17.62 -14.18 16.40
C ALA A 113 18.19 -13.22 17.45
N GLY A 114 18.05 -13.57 18.73
CA GLY A 114 18.63 -12.79 19.83
C GLY A 114 20.13 -13.05 20.00
N THR A 115 20.90 -12.00 20.27
CA THR A 115 22.29 -12.08 20.74
C THR A 115 22.49 -11.24 21.99
N THR A 116 23.18 -11.80 22.98
CA THR A 116 23.24 -11.28 24.35
C THR A 116 24.45 -10.38 24.58
N SER A 117 24.18 -9.14 24.98
CA SER A 117 24.91 -8.34 25.99
C SER A 117 26.44 -8.44 26.11
N THR A 118 27.11 -7.29 25.94
CA THR A 118 28.21 -6.88 26.83
C THR A 118 27.93 -5.46 27.35
N ALA A 119 28.36 -5.17 28.59
CA ALA A 119 27.96 -3.96 29.29
C ALA A 119 28.96 -2.80 29.11
N ALA A 120 28.45 -1.63 28.74
CA ALA A 120 29.14 -0.35 28.83
C ALA A 120 28.14 0.76 29.18
N THR A 121 28.60 1.75 29.96
CA THR A 121 27.90 2.95 30.46
C THR A 121 26.71 3.45 29.63
N SER A 122 25.56 3.64 30.28
CA SER A 122 24.30 4.06 29.65
C SER A 122 24.29 5.52 29.18
N VAL A 123 24.69 5.74 27.92
CA VAL A 123 24.25 6.90 27.15
C VAL A 123 22.97 6.51 26.41
N ASN A 124 21.95 7.39 26.39
CA ASN A 124 20.67 7.08 25.75
C ASN A 124 20.78 7.14 24.22
N PHE A 125 21.17 6.04 23.59
CA PHE A 125 21.40 5.94 22.14
C PHE A 125 20.22 6.40 21.25
N LYS A 126 18.99 6.53 21.78
CA LYS A 126 17.83 7.10 21.04
C LYS A 126 17.90 8.62 20.83
N SER A 127 18.71 9.36 21.60
CA SER A 127 18.89 10.81 21.41
C SER A 127 19.96 11.16 20.37
N ILE A 128 20.72 10.17 19.87
CA ILE A 128 21.89 10.36 19.01
C ILE A 128 21.51 10.27 17.53
N ILE A 129 21.91 11.28 16.74
CA ILE A 129 21.64 11.38 15.30
C ILE A 129 22.96 11.53 14.53
N ARG A 130 23.09 10.84 13.39
CA ARG A 130 24.17 11.06 12.41
C ARG A 130 23.71 11.96 11.27
N ILE A 131 24.40 13.09 11.13
CA ILE A 131 24.30 14.01 9.98
C ILE A 131 24.97 13.35 8.76
N GLY A 132 24.70 13.83 7.53
CA GLY A 132 25.26 13.22 6.30
C GLY A 132 26.79 13.13 6.32
N ASP A 133 27.43 14.14 6.89
CA ASP A 133 28.90 14.31 6.99
C ASP A 133 29.55 13.38 8.04
N GLY A 134 28.83 12.36 8.52
CA GLY A 134 29.27 11.38 9.52
C GLY A 134 29.28 11.87 10.97
N ASN A 135 29.23 13.19 11.18
CA ASN A 135 29.18 13.86 12.48
C ASN A 135 27.95 13.46 13.32
N ILE A 136 28.14 13.45 14.64
CA ILE A 136 27.20 12.92 15.64
C ILE A 136 26.67 14.07 16.50
N VAL A 137 25.35 14.18 16.62
CA VAL A 137 24.66 15.26 17.34
C VAL A 137 23.52 14.70 18.20
N THR A 138 23.28 15.30 19.37
CA THR A 138 22.15 14.96 20.25
C THR A 138 20.89 15.76 19.87
N ARG A 139 19.71 15.15 20.03
CA ARG A 139 18.42 15.84 19.81
C ARG A 139 18.28 17.11 20.64
N ASP A 140 18.79 17.10 21.86
CA ASP A 140 18.71 18.24 22.78
C ASP A 140 19.50 19.46 22.26
N ALA A 141 20.64 19.22 21.59
CA ALA A 141 21.42 20.26 20.91
C ALA A 141 20.71 20.82 19.66
N ILE A 142 19.93 20.00 18.95
CA ILE A 142 19.09 20.44 17.83
C ILE A 142 17.96 21.32 18.35
N GLU A 143 17.24 20.90 19.39
CA GLU A 143 16.15 21.68 20.00
C GLU A 143 16.66 23.00 20.62
N GLN A 144 17.79 23.00 21.34
CA GLN A 144 18.40 24.24 21.86
C GLN A 144 18.86 25.18 20.74
N SER A 145 19.33 24.64 19.62
CA SER A 145 19.65 25.44 18.42
C SER A 145 18.39 26.01 17.77
N LEU A 146 17.28 25.26 17.71
CA LEU A 146 15.99 25.74 17.22
C LEU A 146 15.35 26.80 18.15
N VAL A 147 15.54 26.70 19.47
CA VAL A 147 15.18 27.78 20.41
C VAL A 147 16.01 29.03 20.10
N THR A 148 17.34 28.92 20.03
CA THR A 148 18.22 30.05 19.73
C THR A 148 17.86 30.76 18.41
N VAL A 149 17.49 30.00 17.37
CA VAL A 149 17.00 30.54 16.09
C VAL A 149 15.63 31.22 16.24
N HIS A 150 14.73 30.69 17.07
CA HIS A 150 13.43 31.30 17.34
C HIS A 150 13.59 32.64 18.07
N ASP A 151 14.35 32.67 19.17
CA ASP A 151 14.53 33.86 20.01
C ASP A 151 15.09 35.05 19.21
N ILE A 152 16.07 34.79 18.34
CA ILE A 152 16.69 35.78 17.43
C ILE A 152 15.70 36.28 16.36
N ALA A 153 14.69 35.48 16.01
CA ALA A 153 13.70 35.81 14.98
C ALA A 153 12.42 36.46 15.53
N THR A 154 12.11 36.31 16.82
CA THR A 154 10.85 36.78 17.43
C THR A 154 11.01 37.88 18.48
N GLU A 155 12.12 37.97 19.20
CA GLU A 155 12.39 39.10 20.08
C GLU A 155 12.91 40.33 19.31
N ASN A 156 12.72 41.52 19.89
CA ASN A 156 13.37 42.72 19.40
C ASN A 156 14.89 42.60 19.62
N LEU A 157 15.64 42.26 18.57
CA LEU A 157 17.08 41.96 18.53
C LEU A 157 17.98 42.75 19.53
N GLY A 158 17.66 44.02 19.77
CA GLY A 158 18.33 44.86 20.77
C GLY A 158 18.31 44.33 22.21
N THR A 159 17.31 43.55 22.64
CA THR A 159 17.26 42.96 24.00
C THR A 159 18.31 41.87 24.18
N LEU A 160 18.36 40.88 23.28
CA LEU A 160 19.38 39.82 23.32
C LEU A 160 20.79 40.42 23.25
N CYS A 161 21.01 41.32 22.29
CA CYS A 161 22.32 41.84 21.94
C CYS A 161 22.94 42.79 22.97
N ILE A 162 22.18 43.29 23.96
CA ILE A 162 22.73 44.00 25.13
C ILE A 162 23.49 43.04 26.06
N SER A 163 23.01 41.81 26.21
CA SER A 163 23.57 40.84 27.17
C SER A 163 24.76 40.04 26.64
N THR A 164 24.78 39.78 25.33
CA THR A 164 25.71 38.87 24.67
C THR A 164 25.91 39.28 23.21
N LEU A 165 27.15 39.51 22.79
CA LEU A 165 27.45 39.96 21.42
C LEU A 165 27.33 38.86 20.35
N TYR A 166 27.43 37.59 20.77
CA TYR A 166 27.35 36.42 19.89
C TYR A 166 26.45 35.34 20.49
N ARG A 167 25.74 34.60 19.63
CA ARG A 167 24.91 33.44 20.01
C ARG A 167 25.27 32.23 19.14
N PRO A 168 26.10 31.29 19.61
CA PRO A 168 26.43 30.07 18.88
C PRO A 168 25.31 29.04 18.96
N LEU A 169 25.09 28.31 17.87
CA LEU A 169 24.32 27.07 17.87
C LEU A 169 25.17 25.90 18.39
N GLN A 170 24.54 24.74 18.56
CA GLN A 170 25.19 23.48 18.96
C GLN A 170 25.19 22.43 17.83
N VAL A 171 24.80 22.82 16.62
CA VAL A 171 24.73 21.97 15.44
C VAL A 171 25.80 22.36 14.40
N PRO A 172 26.59 21.42 13.86
CA PRO A 172 27.56 21.73 12.81
C PRO A 172 26.87 21.89 11.44
N ILE A 173 27.47 22.69 10.58
CA ILE A 173 27.13 22.80 9.15
C ILE A 173 28.17 21.98 8.35
N ASN A 174 27.78 21.41 7.21
CA ASN A 174 28.72 20.74 6.30
C ASN A 174 29.82 21.74 5.86
N SER A 175 31.06 21.45 6.22
CA SER A 175 32.24 22.28 5.94
C SER A 175 32.86 22.05 4.55
N GLU A 176 32.43 21.02 3.81
CA GLU A 176 32.92 20.71 2.47
C GLU A 176 32.46 21.77 1.46
N ARG A 177 31.27 22.36 1.66
CA ARG A 177 30.77 23.52 0.87
C ARG A 177 31.79 24.67 0.78
N TYR A 178 32.59 24.85 1.81
CA TYR A 178 33.49 26.00 1.98
C TYR A 178 34.97 25.63 1.85
N GLU A 179 35.27 24.54 1.15
CA GLU A 179 36.64 24.05 1.02
C GLU A 179 37.57 25.05 0.30
N SER A 180 37.09 25.86 -0.65
CA SER A 180 37.91 26.89 -1.31
C SER A 180 38.49 27.90 -0.31
N ALA A 181 37.63 28.42 0.57
CA ALA A 181 38.00 29.35 1.63
C ALA A 181 38.95 28.69 2.65
N ARG A 182 38.67 27.43 3.04
CA ARG A 182 39.53 26.62 3.93
C ARG A 182 40.95 26.45 3.35
N GLN A 183 41.06 26.01 2.09
CA GLN A 183 42.33 25.76 1.43
C GLN A 183 43.13 27.07 1.25
N LYS A 184 42.48 28.19 0.94
CA LYS A 184 43.10 29.53 0.93
C LYS A 184 43.67 29.89 2.32
N ALA A 185 42.92 29.69 3.40
CA ALA A 185 43.38 29.95 4.76
C ALA A 185 44.56 29.03 5.17
N ASP A 186 44.49 27.74 4.85
CA ASP A 186 45.56 26.75 5.11
C ASP A 186 46.86 27.04 4.34
N LEU A 187 46.76 27.68 3.17
CA LEU A 187 47.90 28.17 2.39
C LEU A 187 48.50 29.43 3.03
N VAL A 188 47.68 30.44 3.37
CA VAL A 188 48.14 31.68 4.01
C VAL A 188 48.78 31.41 5.38
N ALA A 189 48.25 30.46 6.16
CA ALA A 189 48.87 29.99 7.40
C ALA A 189 50.29 29.46 7.19
N SER A 190 50.51 28.72 6.10
CA SER A 190 51.83 28.14 5.76
C SER A 190 52.82 29.23 5.33
N ILE A 191 52.38 30.18 4.50
CA ILE A 191 53.19 31.32 4.06
C ILE A 191 53.61 32.18 5.26
N LEU A 192 52.69 32.46 6.19
CA LEU A 192 53.00 33.22 7.41
C LEU A 192 53.92 32.47 8.38
N GLN A 193 53.88 31.13 8.38
CA GLN A 193 54.82 30.30 9.14
C GLN A 193 56.25 30.42 8.56
N GLU A 194 56.42 30.34 7.25
CA GLU A 194 57.75 30.41 6.61
C GLU A 194 58.34 31.84 6.61
N VAL A 195 57.54 32.85 6.27
CA VAL A 195 58.03 34.24 6.12
C VAL A 195 58.07 34.99 7.46
N GLY A 196 57.14 34.70 8.38
CA GLY A 196 57.04 35.32 9.70
C GLY A 196 56.12 36.55 9.74
N ILE A 197 55.10 36.49 10.60
CA ILE A 197 53.92 37.39 10.63
C ILE A 197 54.23 38.90 10.69
N VAL A 198 55.34 39.30 11.34
CA VAL A 198 55.63 40.72 11.66
C VAL A 198 56.78 41.30 10.79
N ARG A 199 57.40 40.51 9.90
CA ARG A 199 58.60 40.98 9.16
C ARG A 199 58.33 42.05 8.09
N HIS A 200 57.11 42.13 7.58
CA HIS A 200 56.72 43.10 6.55
C HIS A 200 55.34 43.68 6.85
N GLY A 201 55.26 44.96 7.19
CA GLY A 201 54.04 45.61 7.70
C GLY A 201 52.83 45.61 6.76
N GLY A 202 53.05 45.41 5.44
CA GLY A 202 51.98 45.25 4.45
C GLY A 202 51.63 43.80 4.07
N LEU A 203 52.39 42.80 4.53
CA LEU A 203 52.20 41.40 4.10
C LEU A 203 50.93 40.78 4.69
N SER A 204 50.70 40.96 6.00
CA SER A 204 49.46 40.54 6.65
C SER A 204 48.24 41.26 6.09
N ASP A 205 48.39 42.52 5.67
CA ASP A 205 47.32 43.31 5.04
C ASP A 205 46.94 42.78 3.66
N ALA A 206 47.94 42.56 2.80
CA ALA A 206 47.75 41.97 1.47
C ALA A 206 47.18 40.54 1.54
N LEU A 207 47.64 39.71 2.49
CA LEU A 207 47.15 38.35 2.67
C LEU A 207 45.71 38.32 3.22
N ALA A 208 45.35 39.19 4.17
CA ALA A 208 43.97 39.30 4.66
C ALA A 208 42.99 39.75 3.56
N LYS A 209 43.39 40.71 2.71
CA LYS A 209 42.63 41.10 1.51
C LYS A 209 42.56 39.97 0.48
N GLY A 210 43.64 39.21 0.32
CA GLY A 210 43.71 38.04 -0.56
C GLY A 210 42.76 36.90 -0.14
N LEU A 211 42.53 36.70 1.17
CA LEU A 211 41.53 35.74 1.68
C LEU A 211 40.10 36.14 1.26
N LEU A 212 39.78 37.44 1.28
CA LEU A 212 38.47 37.99 0.86
C LEU A 212 38.21 37.93 -0.66
N SER A 213 39.11 37.33 -1.43
CA SER A 213 38.88 36.98 -2.85
C SER A 213 37.93 35.80 -3.05
N ASP A 214 37.57 35.06 -1.99
CA ASP A 214 36.53 34.04 -2.09
C ASP A 214 35.12 34.66 -2.07
N GLU A 215 34.20 34.04 -2.81
CA GLU A 215 32.81 34.49 -2.84
C GLU A 215 32.15 34.30 -1.47
N SER A 216 32.47 33.18 -0.79
CA SER A 216 31.90 32.79 0.50
C SER A 216 32.45 33.57 1.70
N THR A 217 33.68 34.07 1.61
CA THR A 217 34.31 34.82 2.71
C THR A 217 33.80 36.26 2.80
N THR A 218 33.42 36.67 4.01
CA THR A 218 32.96 38.03 4.31
C THR A 218 33.83 38.75 5.33
N GLY A 219 34.64 38.03 6.12
CA GLY A 219 35.64 38.60 7.02
C GLY A 219 36.95 37.82 7.01
N ALA A 220 38.07 38.51 7.22
CA ALA A 220 39.40 37.89 7.37
C ALA A 220 40.23 38.61 8.44
N ARG A 221 40.66 37.86 9.46
CA ARG A 221 41.46 38.31 10.61
C ARG A 221 42.83 37.62 10.61
N ILE A 222 43.88 38.39 10.87
CA ILE A 222 45.24 37.89 11.11
C ILE A 222 45.80 38.60 12.35
N LEU A 223 46.17 37.83 13.37
CA LEU A 223 46.73 38.33 14.64
C LEU A 223 48.20 37.88 14.79
N ALA A 224 49.04 38.76 15.33
CA ALA A 224 50.31 38.38 15.94
C ALA A 224 50.16 38.42 17.47
N LEU A 225 50.33 37.28 18.14
CA LEU A 225 50.20 37.13 19.58
C LEU A 225 51.58 36.87 20.20
N ASN A 226 51.90 37.52 21.31
CA ASN A 226 53.12 37.22 22.06
C ASN A 226 52.99 35.86 22.78
N LEU A 227 53.99 34.99 22.59
CA LEU A 227 54.02 33.62 23.09
C LEU A 227 53.96 33.52 24.62
N THR A 228 54.51 34.50 25.36
CA THR A 228 54.65 34.42 26.82
C THR A 228 53.43 34.93 27.59
N ASN A 229 52.69 35.90 27.05
CA ASN A 229 51.56 36.55 27.74
C ASN A 229 50.25 36.54 26.93
N GLY A 230 50.23 35.98 25.71
CA GLY A 230 49.07 35.89 24.83
C GLY A 230 48.53 37.24 24.32
N ALA A 231 49.24 38.35 24.55
CA ALA A 231 48.78 39.68 24.17
C ALA A 231 48.93 39.92 22.66
N VAL A 232 47.98 40.66 22.08
CA VAL A 232 48.02 41.12 20.69
C VAL A 232 49.17 42.10 20.51
N GLN A 233 50.16 41.76 19.69
CA GLN A 233 51.23 42.68 19.29
C GLN A 233 50.81 43.50 18.06
N SER A 234 50.14 42.87 17.11
CA SER A 234 49.52 43.54 15.96
C SER A 234 48.33 42.72 15.45
N TYR A 235 47.40 43.37 14.77
CA TYR A 235 46.31 42.71 14.09
C TYR A 235 45.91 43.41 12.79
N VAL A 236 45.29 42.64 11.92
CA VAL A 236 44.59 43.08 10.72
C VAL A 236 43.23 42.39 10.70
N TRP A 237 42.16 43.16 10.51
CA TRP A 237 40.83 42.63 10.19
C TRP A 237 40.23 43.45 9.04
N TRP A 238 39.88 42.76 7.95
CA TRP A 238 39.09 43.30 6.85
C TRP A 238 37.72 42.62 6.78
N VAL A 239 36.70 43.39 6.45
CA VAL A 239 35.31 42.95 6.19
C VAL A 239 34.88 43.41 4.80
N LYS A 240 34.16 42.56 4.09
CA LYS A 240 33.56 42.84 2.78
C LYS A 240 32.22 43.57 2.97
N SER A 241 32.16 44.86 2.65
CA SER A 241 30.92 45.63 2.71
C SER A 241 29.95 45.16 1.62
N TYR A 242 28.67 45.06 1.96
CA TYR A 242 27.58 44.68 1.04
C TYR A 242 26.65 45.84 0.68
N HIS A 243 26.94 47.05 1.15
CA HIS A 243 26.04 48.19 1.01
C HIS A 243 26.09 48.87 -0.37
N GLU A 244 27.11 48.58 -1.17
CA GLU A 244 27.29 49.10 -2.54
C GLU A 244 27.68 47.99 -3.53
N LYS A 245 27.43 48.21 -4.83
CA LYS A 245 27.58 47.19 -5.88
C LYS A 245 29.03 46.81 -6.21
N THR A 246 29.99 47.63 -5.78
CA THR A 246 31.41 47.30 -5.69
C THR A 246 31.70 47.01 -4.22
N GLY A 247 31.89 45.72 -3.88
CA GLY A 247 32.04 45.28 -2.49
C GLY A 247 33.36 45.75 -1.87
N GLU A 248 33.37 46.98 -1.35
CA GLU A 248 34.55 47.58 -0.74
C GLU A 248 35.03 46.79 0.48
N LEU A 249 36.35 46.68 0.61
CA LEU A 249 36.98 46.07 1.76
C LEU A 249 37.20 47.16 2.81
N GLN A 250 36.49 47.09 3.92
CA GLN A 250 36.64 48.00 5.05
C GLN A 250 37.54 47.37 6.13
N ARG A 251 38.49 48.14 6.67
CA ARG A 251 39.24 47.74 7.87
C ARG A 251 38.30 47.88 9.05
N TYR A 252 38.06 46.78 9.77
CA TYR A 252 37.17 46.77 10.93
C TYR A 252 38.00 46.78 12.20
N GLU A 253 37.73 47.73 13.08
CA GLU A 253 38.36 47.85 14.40
C GLU A 253 37.28 47.61 15.45
N GLU A 254 37.59 46.79 16.45
CA GLU A 254 36.61 46.30 17.42
C GLU A 254 37.13 46.56 18.83
N ASP A 255 36.28 47.10 19.71
CA ASP A 255 36.68 47.60 21.03
C ASP A 255 37.39 46.54 21.90
N GLY A 256 37.08 45.25 21.67
CA GLY A 256 37.68 44.11 22.37
C GLY A 256 39.06 43.67 21.88
N LEU A 257 39.54 44.15 20.72
CA LEU A 257 40.78 43.70 20.10
C LEU A 257 41.85 44.80 20.13
N GLN A 258 42.47 44.98 21.31
CA GLN A 258 43.42 46.06 21.56
C GLN A 258 44.88 45.57 21.67
N ILE A 259 45.81 46.30 21.06
CA ILE A 259 47.25 46.02 21.15
C ILE A 259 47.70 46.08 22.62
N GLY A 260 48.50 45.11 23.05
CA GLY A 260 48.97 44.95 24.42
C GLY A 260 48.03 44.20 25.36
N LYS A 261 46.79 43.90 24.97
CA LYS A 261 45.83 43.08 25.74
C LYS A 261 45.68 41.67 25.13
N LYS A 262 45.23 40.69 25.94
CA LYS A 262 44.74 39.40 25.41
C LYS A 262 43.40 39.60 24.68
N PRO A 263 43.11 38.85 23.60
CA PRO A 263 41.75 38.80 23.05
C PRO A 263 40.75 38.23 24.07
N ILE A 264 39.48 38.64 23.98
CA ILE A 264 38.43 38.24 24.93
C ILE A 264 38.03 36.77 24.69
N GLN A 265 37.99 35.95 25.74
CA GLN A 265 37.62 34.53 25.61
C GLN A 265 36.16 34.26 25.21
N SER A 266 35.31 35.29 25.14
CA SER A 266 33.92 35.21 24.67
C SER A 266 33.78 35.19 23.13
N TYR A 267 34.85 35.49 22.38
CA TYR A 267 34.85 35.35 20.93
C TYR A 267 34.66 33.87 20.51
N PRO A 268 33.65 33.53 19.69
CA PRO A 268 33.43 32.15 19.24
C PRO A 268 34.59 31.60 18.40
N TRP A 269 35.26 32.48 17.65
CA TRP A 269 36.35 32.19 16.73
C TRP A 269 37.75 32.17 17.38
N PHE A 270 37.87 32.39 18.69
CA PHE A 270 39.16 32.45 19.38
C PHE A 270 39.19 31.60 20.65
N ASP A 271 40.32 30.93 20.89
CA ASP A 271 40.65 30.33 22.17
C ASP A 271 42.15 30.42 22.45
N ASP A 272 42.52 30.42 23.74
CA ASP A 272 43.92 30.44 24.16
C ASP A 272 44.43 29.00 24.33
N GLU A 273 45.49 28.67 23.59
CA GLU A 273 46.17 27.36 23.65
C GLU A 273 46.70 27.04 25.06
N ASN A 274 46.96 28.07 25.88
CA ASN A 274 47.32 27.92 27.30
C ASN A 274 46.17 27.35 28.16
N THR A 275 44.90 27.58 27.78
CA THR A 275 43.71 27.04 28.45
C THR A 275 43.16 25.78 27.77
N SER A 276 43.50 25.55 26.50
CA SER A 276 43.14 24.33 25.77
C SER A 276 44.32 23.83 24.93
N PRO A 277 45.24 23.02 25.49
CA PRO A 277 46.27 22.37 24.68
C PRO A 277 45.58 21.48 23.63
N THR A 278 46.04 21.56 22.36
CA THR A 278 45.38 21.02 21.15
C THR A 278 44.11 21.75 20.66
N LEU A 279 43.69 22.86 21.29
CA LEU A 279 42.57 23.72 20.87
C LEU A 279 41.21 23.02 20.66
N ARG A 280 41.05 21.79 21.14
CA ARG A 280 39.78 21.03 21.15
C ARG A 280 38.85 21.57 22.25
N SER A 281 38.47 22.85 22.15
CA SER A 281 37.54 23.52 23.04
C SER A 281 36.08 23.34 22.57
N PRO A 282 35.07 23.45 23.45
CA PRO A 282 33.67 23.21 23.10
C PRO A 282 33.05 24.27 22.16
N LYS A 283 33.79 25.32 21.79
CA LYS A 283 33.37 26.32 20.77
C LYS A 283 33.47 25.79 19.34
N PHE A 284 34.33 24.79 19.12
CA PHE A 284 34.66 24.30 17.79
C PHE A 284 33.90 23.02 17.47
N ALA A 285 33.38 22.95 16.25
CA ALA A 285 32.74 21.76 15.71
C ALA A 285 33.76 20.64 15.48
N PRO A 286 33.42 19.37 15.74
CA PRO A 286 34.28 18.24 15.40
C PRO A 286 34.45 18.14 13.88
N SER A 287 35.69 17.92 13.43
CA SER A 287 35.98 17.63 12.02
C SER A 287 35.30 16.31 11.60
N PRO A 288 34.79 16.21 10.35
CA PRO A 288 34.23 14.96 9.83
C PRO A 288 35.20 13.79 10.00
N PRO A 289 34.73 12.55 10.27
CA PRO A 289 35.60 11.43 10.68
C PRO A 289 36.62 10.98 9.61
N ASN A 290 36.45 11.42 8.36
CA ASN A 290 37.36 11.13 7.24
C ASN A 290 38.24 12.34 6.85
N MET A 291 38.16 13.48 7.54
CA MET A 291 38.87 14.71 7.20
C MET A 291 39.72 15.22 8.37
N TYR A 292 40.97 15.60 8.08
CA TYR A 292 41.85 16.30 8.99
C TYR A 292 42.13 17.71 8.46
N TYR A 293 41.88 18.73 9.28
CA TYR A 293 42.09 20.14 8.95
C TYR A 293 43.28 20.69 9.74
N LYS A 294 43.95 21.76 9.26
CA LYS A 294 45.04 22.41 10.01
C LYS A 294 44.53 23.28 11.16
N GLY A 295 43.32 23.81 11.02
CA GLY A 295 42.59 24.55 12.04
C GLY A 295 41.22 23.94 12.33
N TRP A 296 40.36 24.72 12.96
CA TRP A 296 39.06 24.28 13.45
C TRP A 296 37.92 25.17 12.92
N TRP A 297 36.76 24.57 12.66
CA TRP A 297 35.53 25.30 12.38
C TRP A 297 34.81 25.61 13.68
N THR A 298 34.24 26.81 13.83
CA THR A 298 33.30 27.10 14.91
C THR A 298 31.99 26.34 14.69
N PHE A 299 31.16 26.22 15.72
CA PHE A 299 29.72 26.15 15.45
C PHE A 299 29.25 27.47 14.79
N PRO A 300 28.20 27.46 13.94
CA PRO A 300 27.65 28.69 13.39
C PRO A 300 27.07 29.55 14.51
N TYR A 301 27.29 30.87 14.44
CA TYR A 301 26.84 31.82 15.46
C TYR A 301 26.23 33.07 14.84
N PHE A 302 25.22 33.63 15.50
CA PHE A 302 24.72 34.95 15.14
C PHE A 302 25.64 36.03 15.70
N SER A 303 25.99 37.03 14.90
CA SER A 303 26.77 38.19 15.29
C SER A 303 25.88 39.43 15.38
N CYS A 304 25.72 39.96 16.59
CA CYS A 304 24.89 41.15 16.83
C CYS A 304 25.40 42.41 16.13
N THR A 305 26.72 42.56 15.95
CA THR A 305 27.33 43.74 15.29
C THR A 305 27.17 43.74 13.78
N LEU A 306 26.97 42.56 13.17
CA LEU A 306 26.88 42.37 11.72
C LEU A 306 25.49 41.90 11.27
N SER A 307 24.55 41.73 12.21
CA SER A 307 23.18 41.22 12.04
C SER A 307 23.05 39.98 11.14
N LYS A 308 24.05 39.09 11.20
CA LYS A 308 24.23 37.95 10.30
C LYS A 308 24.61 36.67 11.03
N TRP A 309 24.29 35.53 10.41
CA TRP A 309 24.78 34.22 10.81
C TRP A 309 26.15 33.96 10.16
N ILE A 310 27.14 33.66 11.00
CA ILE A 310 28.54 33.50 10.61
C ILE A 310 29.04 32.11 11.00
N LEU A 311 29.84 31.52 10.11
CA LEU A 311 30.64 30.33 10.37
C LEU A 311 32.12 30.71 10.19
N SER A 312 32.98 30.44 11.16
CA SER A 312 34.39 30.82 11.09
C SER A 312 35.32 29.61 11.05
N TYR A 313 36.41 29.71 10.29
CA TYR A 313 37.51 28.74 10.28
C TYR A 313 38.78 29.40 10.82
N SER A 314 39.34 28.80 11.87
CA SER A 314 40.36 29.41 12.74
C SER A 314 41.61 28.53 12.82
N ILE A 315 42.80 29.09 12.56
CA ILE A 315 44.08 28.38 12.50
C ILE A 315 45.08 29.05 13.45
N ALA A 316 45.63 28.27 14.38
CA ALA A 316 46.80 28.67 15.16
C ALA A 316 48.09 28.35 14.39
N ILE A 317 48.92 29.36 14.13
CA ILE A 317 50.22 29.20 13.45
C ILE A 317 51.30 29.04 14.53
N PRO A 318 52.03 27.91 14.55
CA PRO A 318 53.08 27.68 15.55
C PRO A 318 54.24 28.67 15.39
N PRO A 319 54.96 29.01 16.48
CA PRO A 319 56.00 30.03 16.46
C PRO A 319 57.24 29.57 15.67
N SER A 320 57.60 30.33 14.63
CA SER A 320 58.76 30.03 13.79
C SER A 320 60.06 30.48 14.46
N GLY A 321 60.96 29.51 14.71
CA GLY A 321 62.07 29.60 15.66
C GLY A 321 63.03 30.78 15.46
N ARG A 322 62.78 31.88 16.20
CA ARG A 322 63.70 32.96 16.65
C ARG A 322 62.93 34.15 17.23
N HIS A 323 61.64 34.29 16.92
CA HIS A 323 60.78 35.36 17.42
C HIS A 323 59.70 34.76 18.32
N GLY A 324 59.50 35.31 19.52
CA GLY A 324 58.55 34.81 20.51
C GLY A 324 57.08 35.12 20.20
N LEU A 325 56.65 34.87 18.97
CA LEU A 325 55.35 35.29 18.43
C LEU A 325 54.62 34.09 17.80
N ARG A 326 53.37 33.90 18.18
CA ARG A 326 52.41 32.94 17.60
C ARG A 326 51.51 33.69 16.62
N GLY A 327 51.19 33.09 15.48
CA GLY A 327 50.19 33.65 14.55
C GLY A 327 48.80 33.07 14.81
N PHE A 328 47.76 33.83 14.48
CA PHE A 328 46.38 33.33 14.46
C PHE A 328 45.65 33.88 13.24
N ILE A 329 45.02 33.01 12.46
CA ILE A 329 44.13 33.39 11.35
C ILE A 329 42.71 33.00 11.73
N SER A 330 41.74 33.85 11.43
CA SER A 330 40.34 33.44 11.33
C SER A 330 39.71 34.04 10.08
N ILE A 331 39.04 33.21 9.28
CA ILE A 331 38.12 33.68 8.23
C ILE A 331 36.68 33.54 8.70
N ASP A 332 35.83 34.45 8.26
CA ASP A 332 34.38 34.44 8.51
C ASP A 332 33.64 34.23 7.18
N ILE A 333 32.64 33.36 7.22
CA ILE A 333 31.78 32.99 6.10
C ILE A 333 30.34 33.33 6.47
N ASP A 334 29.64 34.01 5.57
CA ASP A 334 28.22 34.33 5.75
C ASP A 334 27.37 33.11 5.39
N VAL A 335 26.69 32.56 6.40
CA VAL A 335 25.79 31.39 6.24
C VAL A 335 24.33 31.79 6.29
N THR A 336 24.01 33.09 6.39
CA THR A 336 22.64 33.62 6.50
C THR A 336 21.72 33.17 5.35
N GLY A 337 22.28 32.91 4.16
CA GLY A 337 21.53 32.41 3.00
C GLY A 337 21.00 30.97 3.12
N LEU A 338 21.55 30.15 4.02
CA LEU A 338 21.13 28.76 4.21
C LEU A 338 19.70 28.64 4.80
N ARG A 339 19.07 27.48 4.63
CA ARG A 339 17.67 27.22 5.00
C ARG A 339 17.54 26.31 6.23
N VAL A 340 16.67 26.67 7.17
CA VAL A 340 16.36 25.87 8.37
C VAL A 340 15.20 24.91 8.06
N ASN A 341 15.48 23.84 7.31
CA ASN A 341 14.46 22.85 6.96
C ASN A 341 14.32 21.77 8.05
N GLN A 342 13.20 21.79 8.77
CA GLN A 342 12.88 20.83 9.82
C GLN A 342 12.23 19.52 9.33
N CYS A 343 11.77 19.45 8.08
CA CYS A 343 11.12 18.27 7.49
C CYS A 343 12.12 17.14 7.19
N GLU A 344 11.62 15.97 6.81
CA GLU A 344 12.46 14.83 6.42
C GLU A 344 13.39 15.19 5.24
N ALA A 345 14.66 14.78 5.33
CA ALA A 345 15.62 14.99 4.25
C ALA A 345 15.17 14.26 2.96
N PRO A 346 15.31 14.86 1.77
CA PRO A 346 14.99 14.19 0.52
C PRO A 346 15.85 12.93 0.34
N ILE A 347 15.29 11.89 -0.28
CA ILE A 347 15.90 10.54 -0.37
C ILE A 347 16.98 10.48 -1.48
N TYR A 348 17.94 11.40 -1.40
CA TYR A 348 19.23 11.34 -2.09
C TYR A 348 20.33 10.71 -1.21
N ARG A 349 19.97 10.14 -0.05
CA ARG A 349 20.85 9.37 0.85
C ARG A 349 21.25 7.98 0.29
N LEU A 350 21.73 7.95 -0.95
CA LEU A 350 22.83 7.10 -1.45
C LEU A 350 23.21 7.64 -2.84
N SER A 351 24.49 7.98 -3.08
CA SER A 351 25.20 7.98 -4.38
C SER A 351 26.18 9.13 -4.72
N PHE A 352 26.71 9.91 -3.75
CA PHE A 352 27.87 10.79 -4.06
C PHE A 352 29.04 10.02 -4.71
N GLN A 353 29.20 8.73 -4.36
CA GLN A 353 30.19 7.82 -4.93
C GLN A 353 29.74 7.09 -6.23
N GLN A 354 28.52 7.34 -6.74
CA GLN A 354 27.96 6.65 -7.92
C GLN A 354 27.56 7.61 -9.06
N MET A 355 27.26 8.89 -8.77
CA MET A 355 26.91 9.89 -9.79
C MET A 355 28.00 10.10 -10.85
N GLN A 356 29.27 9.86 -10.52
CA GLN A 356 30.39 10.01 -11.45
C GLN A 356 30.39 8.99 -12.61
N ASN A 357 29.61 7.90 -12.51
CA ASN A 357 29.54 6.82 -13.51
C ASN A 357 28.22 6.74 -14.32
N ARG A 358 27.33 7.75 -14.26
CA ARG A 358 26.11 7.81 -15.09
C ARG A 358 25.92 9.14 -15.83
N ARG A 359 26.91 9.52 -16.65
CA ARG A 359 26.69 10.42 -17.80
C ARG A 359 26.37 9.63 -19.07
N LEU A 360 25.19 9.00 -19.13
CA LEU A 360 24.58 8.56 -20.40
C LEU A 360 23.05 8.43 -20.23
N HIS A 361 22.30 9.13 -21.08
CA HIS A 361 20.83 9.08 -21.26
C HIS A 361 19.93 9.07 -20.02
N LEU A 362 19.51 10.27 -19.59
CA LEU A 362 18.08 10.62 -19.49
C LEU A 362 17.95 12.14 -19.39
N THR A 363 17.21 12.75 -20.32
CA THR A 363 16.75 14.14 -20.24
C THR A 363 15.44 14.20 -19.43
N ASP A 364 15.01 15.42 -19.09
CA ASP A 364 13.74 15.72 -18.40
C ASP A 364 13.62 15.28 -16.93
N THR A 365 14.69 15.52 -16.17
CA THR A 365 14.56 16.00 -14.78
C THR A 365 15.26 17.35 -14.66
N PRO A 366 14.68 18.36 -13.96
CA PRO A 366 15.44 19.56 -13.62
C PRO A 366 16.69 19.17 -12.82
N ALA A 367 17.77 19.93 -12.97
CA ALA A 367 18.98 19.71 -12.19
C ALA A 367 18.65 19.78 -10.69
N PRO A 368 19.24 18.91 -9.84
CA PRO A 368 18.96 18.95 -8.41
C PRO A 368 19.34 20.33 -7.87
N GLU A 369 18.37 21.00 -7.23
CA GLU A 369 18.62 22.24 -6.50
C GLU A 369 19.82 22.03 -5.57
N THR A 370 20.78 22.96 -5.59
CA THR A 370 21.88 22.96 -4.64
C THR A 370 21.30 23.06 -3.25
N ILE A 371 21.30 21.96 -2.50
CA ILE A 371 20.58 21.83 -1.22
C ILE A 371 21.17 22.83 -0.22
N GLU A 372 20.54 23.98 -0.06
CA GLU A 372 20.92 25.05 0.89
C GLU A 372 20.45 24.76 2.32
N ASP A 373 19.86 23.59 2.55
CA ASP A 373 19.31 23.17 3.84
C ASP A 373 20.43 22.78 4.83
N ILE A 374 20.31 23.26 6.07
CA ILE A 374 21.18 22.84 7.18
C ILE A 374 20.77 21.44 7.61
N GLN A 375 21.51 20.43 7.13
CA GLN A 375 21.18 19.01 7.30
C GLN A 375 20.88 18.56 8.74
N ALA A 376 21.42 19.27 9.74
CA ALA A 376 21.24 18.96 11.16
C ALA A 376 19.78 19.06 11.64
N PHE A 377 18.94 19.87 10.99
CA PHE A 377 17.55 20.08 11.42
C PHE A 377 16.55 19.09 10.79
N HIS A 378 16.93 18.30 9.79
CA HIS A 378 16.01 17.40 9.09
C HIS A 378 15.38 16.36 10.03
N GLY A 379 14.06 16.22 9.96
CA GLY A 379 13.29 15.30 10.80
C GLY A 379 13.05 15.77 12.24
N SER A 380 13.31 17.05 12.56
CA SER A 380 13.02 17.67 13.86
C SER A 380 11.59 18.22 14.00
N HIS A 381 10.82 18.26 12.91
CA HIS A 381 9.42 18.65 12.89
C HIS A 381 8.56 17.88 13.91
N LYS A 382 7.48 18.52 14.39
CA LYS A 382 6.56 17.95 15.39
C LYS A 382 5.29 17.34 14.80
N CYS A 383 5.16 17.24 13.46
CA CYS A 383 4.03 16.55 12.82
C CYS A 383 3.93 15.05 13.22
N HIS A 384 2.71 14.54 13.42
CA HIS A 384 2.46 13.13 13.73
C HIS A 384 2.95 12.19 12.62
N ARG A 385 3.96 11.35 12.91
CA ARG A 385 4.69 10.56 11.91
C ARG A 385 3.91 9.42 11.25
N ASP A 386 2.70 9.12 11.71
CA ASP A 386 1.85 8.06 11.14
C ASP A 386 0.76 8.65 10.23
N THR A 387 0.15 9.77 10.64
CA THR A 387 -1.02 10.40 9.98
C THR A 387 -0.69 11.66 9.18
N MET A 388 0.49 12.27 9.36
CA MET A 388 0.90 13.53 8.73
C MET A 388 2.20 13.42 7.92
N LYS A 389 2.40 14.37 7.00
CA LYS A 389 3.65 14.62 6.28
C LYS A 389 4.09 16.06 6.55
N CYS A 390 5.37 16.28 6.76
CA CYS A 390 5.94 17.63 6.80
C CYS A 390 6.08 18.19 5.37
N ASP A 391 5.72 19.46 5.19
CA ASP A 391 5.95 20.23 3.96
C ASP A 391 6.71 21.51 4.32
N TYR A 392 7.92 21.70 3.78
CA TYR A 392 8.74 22.86 4.11
C TYR A 392 8.21 24.09 3.37
N ARG A 393 7.97 25.18 4.10
CA ARG A 393 7.47 26.44 3.54
C ARG A 393 8.58 27.48 3.61
N VAL A 394 9.11 27.89 2.46
CA VAL A 394 9.98 29.06 2.38
C VAL A 394 9.20 30.27 2.92
N PRO A 395 9.78 31.12 3.80
CA PRO A 395 9.14 32.34 4.26
C PRO A 395 8.84 33.30 3.09
N SER A 396 7.61 33.26 2.57
CA SER A 396 7.22 34.11 1.45
C SER A 396 6.89 35.53 1.92
N THR A 397 7.19 36.52 1.08
CA THR A 397 6.92 37.94 1.33
C THR A 397 5.44 38.33 1.21
N GLU A 398 4.52 37.36 1.16
CA GLU A 398 3.13 37.55 0.73
C GLU A 398 2.07 37.30 1.81
N THR A 399 2.44 36.80 2.99
CA THR A 399 1.53 36.68 4.15
C THR A 399 1.88 37.68 5.25
N PRO A 400 1.21 38.84 5.34
CA PRO A 400 1.44 39.81 6.41
C PRO A 400 0.80 39.32 7.72
N THR A 401 1.56 38.58 8.53
CA THR A 401 1.25 38.48 9.97
C THR A 401 1.25 39.89 10.56
N ILE A 402 0.14 40.30 11.16
CA ILE A 402 -0.03 41.66 11.69
C ILE A 402 0.82 41.83 12.95
N ILE A 403 2.08 42.23 12.75
CA ILE A 403 3.00 42.71 13.78
C ILE A 403 3.52 44.08 13.33
N THR A 404 3.48 45.03 14.26
CA THR A 404 3.69 46.45 13.96
C THR A 404 5.14 46.77 13.61
N SER A 405 5.34 47.79 12.75
CA SER A 405 6.62 48.50 12.54
C SER A 405 7.85 47.68 12.09
N LYS A 406 7.92 47.45 10.77
CA LYS A 406 9.07 47.88 9.93
C LYS A 406 10.49 47.45 10.38
N ILE A 407 10.83 46.17 10.21
CA ILE A 407 12.23 45.70 10.05
C ILE A 407 12.31 44.61 8.97
N LEU A 408 13.39 44.68 8.18
CA LEU A 408 13.94 43.73 7.20
C LEU A 408 13.01 42.70 6.50
N SER A 409 12.63 43.02 5.26
CA SER A 409 12.21 42.03 4.26
C SER A 409 13.43 41.30 3.67
N THR A 410 13.95 40.28 4.35
CA THR A 410 14.95 39.34 3.82
C THR A 410 14.32 37.98 3.54
N PRO A 411 14.41 37.43 2.31
CA PRO A 411 13.70 36.20 1.94
C PRO A 411 14.21 34.92 2.61
N ASN A 412 15.41 34.94 3.21
CA ASN A 412 16.08 33.77 3.81
C ASN A 412 16.30 33.93 5.32
N SER A 413 15.36 34.52 6.07
CA SER A 413 15.49 34.60 7.54
C SER A 413 15.32 33.23 8.20
N TRP A 414 16.32 32.81 9.00
CA TRP A 414 16.29 31.56 9.75
C TRP A 414 15.15 31.58 10.77
N SER A 415 14.28 30.57 10.76
CA SER A 415 13.08 30.53 11.59
C SER A 415 12.70 29.11 12.01
N ARG A 416 12.30 28.95 13.27
CA ARG A 416 11.70 27.72 13.81
C ARG A 416 10.22 27.67 13.41
N GLY A 417 9.74 26.50 12.98
CA GLY A 417 8.34 26.29 12.61
C GLY A 417 8.01 26.58 11.15
N ALA A 418 9.01 26.82 10.28
CA ALA A 418 8.88 27.12 8.84
C ALA A 418 8.42 25.91 7.98
N TYR A 419 7.37 25.22 8.41
CA TYR A 419 6.80 24.05 7.76
C TYR A 419 5.28 23.99 7.98
N GLN A 420 4.61 23.10 7.25
CA GLN A 420 3.20 22.81 7.42
C GLN A 420 3.00 21.29 7.56
N CYS A 421 2.21 20.87 8.55
CA CYS A 421 1.84 19.47 8.75
C CYS A 421 0.59 19.17 7.93
N LEU A 422 0.78 18.54 6.76
CA LEU A 422 -0.30 18.10 5.88
C LEU A 422 -0.77 16.71 6.29
N CYS A 423 -2.07 16.41 6.19
CA CYS A 423 -2.56 15.05 6.39
C CYS A 423 -2.07 14.12 5.27
N ARG A 424 -1.83 12.85 5.58
CA ARG A 424 -1.46 11.82 4.59
C ARG A 424 -2.68 11.36 3.78
N ARG A 425 -2.42 10.67 2.66
CA ARG A 425 -3.44 9.91 1.93
C ARG A 425 -4.15 8.95 2.88
N GLY A 426 -5.47 8.86 2.78
CA GLY A 426 -6.33 8.17 3.73
C GLY A 426 -6.58 8.90 5.06
N PHE A 427 -6.15 10.17 5.22
CA PHE A 427 -6.41 10.98 6.41
C PHE A 427 -6.83 12.43 6.05
N TYR A 428 -7.57 13.10 6.96
CA TYR A 428 -8.10 14.46 6.77
C TYR A 428 -8.21 15.26 8.09
N SER A 429 -8.47 16.57 8.00
CA SER A 429 -8.73 17.44 9.15
C SER A 429 -9.86 18.43 8.86
N MET A 430 -10.91 18.40 9.69
CA MET A 430 -12.07 19.31 9.56
C MET A 430 -11.76 20.77 9.96
N ARG A 431 -10.77 20.98 10.84
CA ARG A 431 -10.42 22.33 11.36
C ARG A 431 -9.39 23.04 10.48
N HIS A 432 -8.49 22.28 9.87
CA HIS A 432 -7.37 22.79 9.07
C HIS A 432 -7.20 21.93 7.81
N PRO A 433 -8.08 22.08 6.81
CA PRO A 433 -8.03 21.26 5.58
C PRO A 433 -6.73 21.46 4.80
N ASP A 434 -6.20 22.69 4.79
CA ASP A 434 -4.91 23.03 4.16
C ASP A 434 -3.68 22.54 4.96
N GLY A 435 -3.89 21.96 6.15
CA GLY A 435 -2.85 21.48 7.06
C GLY A 435 -2.40 22.51 8.11
N PHE A 436 -1.80 22.01 9.19
CA PHE A 436 -1.50 22.76 10.41
C PHE A 436 -0.16 23.52 10.29
N ASN A 437 -0.09 24.79 10.74
CA ASN A 437 1.13 25.60 10.68
C ASN A 437 2.18 25.13 11.72
N GLY A 438 3.42 24.91 11.27
CA GLY A 438 4.52 24.38 12.07
C GLY A 438 4.87 25.23 13.29
N THR A 439 4.82 26.56 13.21
CA THR A 439 5.09 27.44 14.36
C THR A 439 4.09 27.20 15.50
N ILE A 440 2.83 26.95 15.18
CA ILE A 440 1.79 26.60 16.18
C ILE A 440 2.01 25.17 16.69
N MET A 441 2.40 24.24 15.81
CA MET A 441 2.69 22.85 16.17
C MET A 441 3.87 22.71 17.14
N GLU A 442 4.92 23.52 17.00
CA GLU A 442 6.06 23.58 17.93
C GLU A 442 5.63 24.08 19.33
N ILE A 443 4.74 25.07 19.39
CA ILE A 443 4.20 25.60 20.66
C ILE A 443 3.30 24.57 21.34
N ALA A 444 2.33 24.00 20.62
CA ALA A 444 1.43 22.99 21.16
C ALA A 444 2.18 21.72 21.62
N TRP A 445 3.24 21.32 20.91
CA TRP A 445 4.13 20.24 21.34
C TRP A 445 4.87 20.57 22.65
N LYS A 446 5.36 21.81 22.80
CA LYS A 446 6.02 22.25 24.03
C LYS A 446 5.06 22.23 25.22
N GLU A 447 3.87 22.82 25.09
CA GLU A 447 2.82 22.78 26.13
C GLU A 447 2.48 21.35 26.54
N HIS A 448 2.44 20.41 25.58
CA HIS A 448 2.17 19.01 25.85
C HIS A 448 3.33 18.31 26.59
N GLN A 449 4.59 18.59 26.26
CA GLN A 449 5.75 18.11 27.03
C GLN A 449 5.79 18.68 28.46
N GLU A 450 5.39 19.94 28.62
CA GLU A 450 5.30 20.62 29.93
C GLU A 450 4.03 20.24 30.72
N ASN A 451 3.17 19.36 30.16
CA ASN A 451 1.87 18.94 30.72
C ASN A 451 0.89 20.10 30.98
N VAL A 452 1.04 21.21 30.25
CA VAL A 452 0.18 22.40 30.32
C VAL A 452 -1.11 22.20 29.52
N SER A 453 -1.03 21.59 28.34
CA SER A 453 -2.20 21.32 27.50
C SER A 453 -2.09 19.99 26.73
N ASN A 454 -3.22 19.34 26.47
CA ASN A 454 -3.31 18.17 25.58
C ASN A 454 -3.73 18.54 24.15
N TYR A 455 -3.74 19.83 23.81
CA TYR A 455 -4.24 20.32 22.51
C TYR A 455 -3.50 19.68 21.34
N TYR A 456 -2.20 19.43 21.48
CA TYR A 456 -1.40 18.65 20.51
C TYR A 456 -2.02 17.28 20.20
N ALA A 457 -2.38 16.50 21.23
CA ALA A 457 -2.91 15.14 21.06
C ALA A 457 -4.39 15.11 20.61
N ASP A 458 -5.20 16.05 21.09
CA ASP A 458 -6.66 16.04 20.90
C ASP A 458 -7.15 16.88 19.70
N VAL A 459 -6.36 17.86 19.24
CA VAL A 459 -6.76 18.85 18.23
C VAL A 459 -5.84 18.90 17.01
N PHE A 460 -4.54 18.67 17.17
CA PHE A 460 -3.56 18.66 16.07
C PHE A 460 -3.40 17.27 15.43
N THR A 461 -4.49 16.52 15.27
CA THR A 461 -4.51 15.19 14.66
C THR A 461 -5.33 15.15 13.37
N CYS A 462 -4.94 14.27 12.44
CA CYS A 462 -5.74 13.94 11.26
C CYS A 462 -6.56 12.67 11.52
N LEU A 463 -7.84 12.71 11.18
CA LEU A 463 -8.79 11.60 11.23
C LEU A 463 -8.61 10.68 10.02
N GLN A 464 -8.92 9.40 10.14
CA GLN A 464 -8.87 8.44 9.03
C GLN A 464 -10.09 8.62 8.11
N CYS A 465 -9.90 8.55 6.79
CA CYS A 465 -10.99 8.56 5.82
C CYS A 465 -11.80 7.26 5.83
N GLU A 466 -13.07 7.34 5.41
CA GLU A 466 -13.94 6.19 5.19
C GLU A 466 -13.31 5.19 4.17
N PRO A 467 -13.45 3.86 4.33
CA PRO A 467 -12.88 2.87 3.42
C PRO A 467 -13.19 3.15 1.94
N GLY A 468 -12.15 3.04 1.11
CA GLY A 468 -12.22 3.33 -0.34
C GLY A 468 -11.85 4.76 -0.74
N CYS A 469 -11.63 5.67 0.23
CA CYS A 469 -11.09 7.00 -0.01
C CYS A 469 -9.55 7.01 -0.03
N ASP A 470 -8.93 7.45 -1.13
CA ASP A 470 -7.48 7.72 -1.21
C ASP A 470 -7.13 9.10 -0.62
N PHE A 471 -8.05 10.04 -0.78
CA PHE A 471 -8.09 11.37 -0.19
C PHE A 471 -9.54 11.64 0.23
N CYS A 472 -9.74 12.40 1.30
CA CYS A 472 -11.06 12.92 1.68
C CYS A 472 -10.90 14.29 2.34
N THR A 473 -11.95 15.11 2.31
CA THR A 473 -12.03 16.41 2.99
C THR A 473 -12.92 16.37 4.24
N GLY A 474 -13.73 15.32 4.37
CA GLY A 474 -14.72 15.13 5.43
C GLY A 474 -15.07 13.65 5.61
N PRO A 475 -16.02 13.33 6.52
CA PRO A 475 -16.52 11.96 6.77
C PRO A 475 -17.47 11.46 5.66
N GLU A 476 -17.22 11.83 4.41
CA GLU A 476 -18.08 11.46 3.28
C GLU A 476 -17.68 10.06 2.75
N PRO A 477 -18.64 9.15 2.54
CA PRO A 477 -18.32 7.79 2.10
C PRO A 477 -17.89 7.78 0.64
N CYS A 478 -16.71 7.25 0.32
CA CYS A 478 -16.28 7.08 -1.07
C CYS A 478 -16.87 5.85 -1.77
N LEU A 479 -17.52 4.93 -1.03
CA LEU A 479 -18.11 3.69 -1.58
C LEU A 479 -19.64 3.79 -1.68
N ALA A 480 -20.20 3.31 -2.78
CA ALA A 480 -21.64 3.26 -2.97
C ALA A 480 -22.30 2.23 -2.04
N ASN A 481 -23.34 2.64 -1.30
CA ASN A 481 -24.04 1.76 -0.36
C ASN A 481 -24.96 0.77 -1.10
N TYR A 482 -24.76 -0.53 -0.88
CA TYR A 482 -25.56 -1.57 -1.52
C TYR A 482 -26.84 -1.88 -0.73
N ASN A 483 -27.96 -2.06 -1.44
CA ASN A 483 -29.20 -2.58 -0.85
C ASN A 483 -29.06 -4.09 -0.55
N TRP A 484 -28.42 -4.42 0.57
CA TRP A 484 -28.15 -5.77 1.01
C TRP A 484 -29.41 -6.65 1.13
N PRO A 485 -30.55 -6.19 1.71
CA PRO A 485 -31.78 -6.98 1.74
C PRO A 485 -32.26 -7.46 0.36
N PHE A 486 -32.18 -6.59 -0.67
CA PHE A 486 -32.55 -6.96 -2.03
C PHE A 486 -31.60 -8.01 -2.62
N ARG A 487 -30.27 -7.82 -2.49
CA ARG A 487 -29.26 -8.78 -2.97
C ARG A 487 -29.38 -10.15 -2.29
N ILE A 488 -29.57 -10.17 -0.98
CA ILE A 488 -29.74 -11.41 -0.19
C ILE A 488 -31.02 -12.14 -0.62
N SER A 489 -32.11 -11.41 -0.88
CA SER A 489 -33.37 -12.02 -1.35
C SER A 489 -33.20 -12.76 -2.68
N LEU A 490 -32.49 -12.17 -3.65
CA LEU A 490 -32.18 -12.82 -4.93
C LEU A 490 -31.26 -14.03 -4.76
N LEU A 491 -30.23 -13.93 -3.91
CA LEU A 491 -29.32 -15.03 -3.62
C LEU A 491 -30.06 -16.25 -3.03
N VAL A 492 -30.92 -16.03 -2.04
CA VAL A 492 -31.72 -17.10 -1.39
C VAL A 492 -32.62 -17.81 -2.39
N ILE A 493 -33.27 -17.06 -3.30
CA ILE A 493 -34.10 -17.65 -4.37
C ILE A 493 -33.24 -18.52 -5.31
N SER A 494 -32.08 -18.02 -5.76
CA SER A 494 -31.21 -18.77 -6.69
C SER A 494 -30.63 -20.03 -6.05
N ILE A 495 -30.21 -19.97 -4.79
CA ILE A 495 -29.73 -21.14 -4.04
C ILE A 495 -30.87 -22.15 -3.83
N GLY A 496 -32.09 -21.71 -3.51
CA GLY A 496 -33.26 -22.56 -3.43
C GLY A 496 -33.55 -23.30 -4.74
N CYS A 497 -33.46 -22.60 -5.88
CA CYS A 497 -33.59 -23.19 -7.21
C CYS A 497 -32.48 -24.21 -7.52
N ALA A 498 -31.22 -23.92 -7.18
CA ALA A 498 -30.09 -24.83 -7.39
C ALA A 498 -30.21 -26.12 -6.55
N ILE A 499 -30.59 -26.00 -5.26
CA ILE A 499 -30.86 -27.17 -4.42
C ILE A 499 -32.04 -27.98 -4.99
N GLY A 500 -33.09 -27.30 -5.47
CA GLY A 500 -34.22 -27.92 -6.15
C GLY A 500 -33.83 -28.74 -7.39
N THR A 501 -32.94 -28.23 -8.26
CA THR A 501 -32.49 -28.97 -9.44
C THR A 501 -31.61 -30.18 -9.08
N PHE A 502 -30.78 -30.09 -8.03
CA PHE A 502 -30.03 -31.25 -7.51
C PHE A 502 -30.95 -32.33 -6.92
N VAL A 503 -31.98 -31.96 -6.15
CA VAL A 503 -32.99 -32.91 -5.63
C VAL A 503 -33.75 -33.59 -6.76
N LEU A 504 -34.18 -32.83 -7.78
CA LEU A 504 -34.80 -33.37 -8.99
C LEU A 504 -33.86 -34.31 -9.76
N ALA A 505 -32.57 -33.99 -9.86
CA ALA A 505 -31.57 -34.83 -10.53
C ALA A 505 -31.38 -36.17 -9.81
N GLY A 506 -31.32 -36.16 -8.46
CA GLY A 506 -31.28 -37.38 -7.65
C GLY A 506 -32.53 -38.24 -7.81
N TYR A 507 -33.71 -37.62 -7.79
CA TYR A 507 -34.99 -38.28 -8.03
C TYR A 507 -35.06 -38.94 -9.42
N LEU A 508 -34.68 -38.21 -10.48
CA LEU A 508 -34.60 -38.77 -11.84
C LEU A 508 -33.59 -39.92 -11.94
N PHE A 509 -32.44 -39.81 -11.28
CA PHE A 509 -31.42 -40.88 -11.29
C PHE A 509 -31.92 -42.15 -10.61
N HIS A 510 -32.64 -42.04 -9.50
CA HIS A 510 -33.26 -43.18 -8.83
C HIS A 510 -34.37 -43.81 -9.69
N HIS A 511 -35.32 -43.00 -10.17
CA HIS A 511 -36.50 -43.48 -10.91
C HIS A 511 -36.27 -43.71 -12.42
N ARG A 512 -35.04 -43.60 -12.94
CA ARG A 512 -34.69 -43.76 -14.37
C ARG A 512 -35.16 -45.06 -15.06
N LYS A 513 -35.55 -46.08 -14.29
CA LYS A 513 -36.10 -47.34 -14.82
C LYS A 513 -37.60 -47.27 -15.15
N VAL A 514 -38.33 -46.29 -14.61
CA VAL A 514 -39.78 -46.11 -14.83
C VAL A 514 -40.07 -45.80 -16.30
N LYS A 515 -41.15 -46.36 -16.85
CA LYS A 515 -41.52 -46.29 -18.27
C LYS A 515 -41.49 -44.86 -18.84
N VAL A 516 -42.00 -43.88 -18.09
CA VAL A 516 -42.05 -42.46 -18.50
C VAL A 516 -40.63 -41.89 -18.68
N PHE A 517 -39.80 -41.90 -17.64
CA PHE A 517 -38.43 -41.38 -17.70
C PHE A 517 -37.55 -42.16 -18.69
N LYS A 518 -37.76 -43.46 -18.84
CA LYS A 518 -37.05 -44.31 -19.81
C LYS A 518 -37.36 -43.92 -21.27
N VAL A 519 -38.57 -43.47 -21.57
CA VAL A 519 -38.95 -42.94 -22.90
C VAL A 519 -38.40 -41.53 -23.10
N ALA A 520 -38.46 -40.67 -22.07
CA ALA A 520 -38.00 -39.28 -22.13
C ALA A 520 -36.46 -39.09 -22.24
N SER A 521 -35.69 -40.18 -22.41
CA SER A 521 -34.22 -40.20 -22.58
C SER A 521 -33.48 -39.58 -21.38
N PRO A 522 -33.32 -40.34 -20.27
CA PRO A 522 -33.04 -39.76 -18.95
C PRO A 522 -31.64 -39.13 -18.80
N ILE A 523 -30.71 -39.45 -19.69
CA ILE A 523 -29.37 -38.84 -19.73
C ILE A 523 -29.46 -37.35 -20.09
N PHE A 524 -30.28 -36.99 -21.10
CA PHE A 524 -30.47 -35.60 -21.52
C PHE A 524 -31.19 -34.77 -20.45
N LEU A 525 -32.17 -35.35 -19.75
CA LEU A 525 -32.83 -34.68 -18.63
C LEU A 525 -31.85 -34.38 -17.47
N LEU A 526 -30.95 -35.33 -17.15
CA LEU A 526 -29.92 -35.12 -16.13
C LEU A 526 -28.92 -34.03 -16.54
N ILE A 527 -28.47 -34.03 -17.80
CA ILE A 527 -27.60 -32.98 -18.36
C ILE A 527 -28.26 -31.60 -18.28
N THR A 528 -29.54 -31.50 -18.65
CA THR A 528 -30.30 -30.23 -18.56
C THR A 528 -30.40 -29.74 -17.12
N LEU A 529 -30.66 -30.60 -16.13
CA LEU A 529 -30.70 -30.20 -14.72
C LEU A 529 -29.33 -29.75 -14.19
N ILE A 530 -28.23 -30.37 -14.64
CA ILE A 530 -26.86 -29.94 -14.32
C ILE A 530 -26.59 -28.55 -14.93
N GLY A 531 -26.98 -28.32 -16.20
CA GLY A 531 -26.88 -27.01 -16.83
C GLY A 531 -27.65 -25.92 -16.06
N CYS A 532 -28.90 -26.21 -15.66
CA CYS A 532 -29.68 -25.29 -14.83
C CYS A 532 -29.03 -25.02 -13.47
N ALA A 533 -28.47 -26.05 -12.81
CA ALA A 533 -27.77 -25.88 -11.54
C ALA A 533 -26.53 -24.98 -11.68
N ILE A 534 -25.71 -25.19 -12.72
CA ILE A 534 -24.55 -24.34 -13.03
C ILE A 534 -24.98 -22.89 -13.30
N MET A 535 -26.08 -22.68 -14.04
CA MET A 535 -26.63 -21.35 -14.32
C MET A 535 -27.12 -20.64 -13.04
N TYR A 536 -27.79 -21.34 -12.11
CA TYR A 536 -28.22 -20.75 -10.83
C TYR A 536 -27.07 -20.41 -9.88
N LEU A 537 -25.88 -21.00 -10.07
CA LEU A 537 -24.68 -20.68 -9.28
C LEU A 537 -24.01 -19.35 -9.70
N GLU A 538 -24.39 -18.75 -10.84
CA GLU A 538 -23.98 -17.40 -11.26
C GLU A 538 -24.20 -16.38 -10.12
N MET A 539 -25.39 -16.42 -9.49
CA MET A 539 -25.76 -15.50 -8.40
C MET A 539 -24.92 -15.69 -7.14
N VAL A 540 -24.33 -16.87 -6.93
CA VAL A 540 -23.41 -17.13 -5.81
C VAL A 540 -22.03 -16.53 -6.10
N ALA A 541 -21.57 -16.56 -7.35
CA ALA A 541 -20.29 -15.99 -7.77
C ALA A 541 -20.28 -14.44 -7.78
N ILE A 542 -21.45 -13.80 -7.89
CA ILE A 542 -21.62 -12.33 -7.87
C ILE A 542 -21.64 -11.74 -6.44
N PHE A 543 -22.03 -12.53 -5.43
CA PHE A 543 -22.22 -12.04 -4.06
C PHE A 543 -20.94 -11.74 -3.23
N PRO A 544 -19.80 -12.46 -3.35
CA PRO A 544 -18.57 -12.10 -2.65
C PRO A 544 -17.97 -10.79 -3.17
N TYR A 545 -16.89 -10.32 -2.51
CA TYR A 545 -16.17 -9.13 -2.94
C TYR A 545 -15.67 -9.30 -4.38
N LEU A 546 -16.00 -8.34 -5.25
CA LEU A 546 -15.86 -8.50 -6.69
C LEU A 546 -14.38 -8.37 -7.09
N ASP A 547 -13.74 -9.50 -7.33
CA ASP A 547 -12.35 -9.60 -7.80
C ASP A 547 -12.26 -10.42 -9.08
N MET A 548 -11.08 -10.45 -9.70
CA MET A 548 -10.82 -11.09 -10.99
C MET A 548 -11.29 -12.56 -11.04
N THR A 549 -11.06 -13.34 -9.98
CA THR A 549 -11.51 -14.74 -9.86
C THR A 549 -13.04 -14.85 -9.93
N TRP A 550 -13.75 -14.06 -9.12
CA TRP A 550 -15.21 -14.04 -9.07
C TRP A 550 -15.84 -13.53 -10.37
N CYS A 551 -15.21 -12.57 -11.06
CA CYS A 551 -15.60 -12.14 -12.40
C CYS A 551 -15.47 -13.26 -13.45
N ILE A 552 -14.37 -14.03 -13.42
CA ILE A 552 -14.21 -15.20 -14.30
C ILE A 552 -15.30 -16.24 -14.02
N VAL A 553 -15.49 -16.64 -12.76
CA VAL A 553 -16.46 -17.69 -12.37
C VAL A 553 -17.89 -17.30 -12.71
N THR A 554 -18.29 -16.04 -12.47
CA THR A 554 -19.62 -15.51 -12.84
C THR A 554 -19.92 -15.72 -14.32
N LYS A 555 -18.99 -15.31 -15.19
CA LYS A 555 -19.20 -15.35 -16.65
C LYS A 555 -19.15 -16.79 -17.19
N TRP A 556 -18.25 -17.62 -16.66
CA TRP A 556 -18.19 -19.04 -17.01
C TRP A 556 -19.45 -19.81 -16.60
N THR A 557 -19.93 -19.63 -15.36
CA THR A 557 -21.13 -20.33 -14.87
C THR A 557 -22.38 -19.95 -15.66
N ARG A 558 -22.56 -18.67 -15.97
CA ARG A 558 -23.61 -18.17 -16.86
C ARG A 558 -23.61 -18.87 -18.22
N HIS A 559 -22.55 -18.69 -19.02
CA HIS A 559 -22.53 -19.10 -20.43
C HIS A 559 -22.38 -20.62 -20.61
N MET A 560 -21.65 -21.32 -19.72
CA MET A 560 -21.63 -22.79 -19.72
C MET A 560 -22.97 -23.37 -19.27
N GLY A 561 -23.61 -22.80 -18.25
CA GLY A 561 -24.92 -23.23 -17.77
C GLY A 561 -25.99 -23.10 -18.86
N PHE A 562 -26.03 -21.96 -19.55
CA PHE A 562 -26.86 -21.73 -20.73
C PHE A 562 -26.57 -22.76 -21.84
N CYS A 563 -25.31 -22.89 -22.26
CA CYS A 563 -24.93 -23.75 -23.38
C CYS A 563 -25.26 -25.23 -23.13
N ILE A 564 -24.98 -25.76 -21.92
CA ILE A 564 -25.32 -27.14 -21.52
C ILE A 564 -26.84 -27.35 -21.52
N THR A 565 -27.59 -26.42 -20.92
CA THR A 565 -29.06 -26.50 -20.78
C THR A 565 -29.73 -26.56 -22.15
N TYR A 566 -29.45 -25.58 -23.01
CA TYR A 566 -30.16 -25.43 -24.28
C TYR A 566 -29.62 -26.36 -25.37
N THR A 567 -28.33 -26.72 -25.39
CA THR A 567 -27.85 -27.76 -26.33
C THR A 567 -28.52 -29.11 -26.05
N SER A 568 -28.69 -29.50 -24.79
CA SER A 568 -29.40 -30.73 -24.43
C SER A 568 -30.87 -30.71 -24.90
N LEU A 569 -31.59 -29.61 -24.66
CA LEU A 569 -32.99 -29.44 -25.09
C LEU A 569 -33.13 -29.41 -26.62
N LEU A 570 -32.26 -28.69 -27.32
CA LEU A 570 -32.31 -28.55 -28.78
C LEU A 570 -31.87 -29.81 -29.52
N MET A 571 -30.89 -30.56 -29.01
CA MET A 571 -30.55 -31.88 -29.57
C MET A 571 -31.71 -32.86 -29.40
N LYS A 572 -32.42 -32.81 -28.27
CA LYS A 572 -33.62 -33.62 -28.03
C LYS A 572 -34.77 -33.29 -28.97
N THR A 573 -35.08 -32.01 -29.23
CA THR A 573 -36.12 -31.64 -30.22
C THR A 573 -35.67 -31.88 -31.67
N TRP A 574 -34.39 -31.68 -31.98
CA TRP A 574 -33.82 -31.97 -33.31
C TRP A 574 -33.97 -33.44 -33.70
N ARG A 575 -33.75 -34.38 -32.77
CA ARG A 575 -34.03 -35.82 -32.95
C ARG A 575 -35.47 -36.09 -33.41
N VAL A 576 -36.46 -35.39 -32.82
CA VAL A 576 -37.87 -35.49 -33.21
C VAL A 576 -38.08 -34.92 -34.61
N SER A 577 -37.49 -33.76 -34.91
CA SER A 577 -37.58 -33.12 -36.25
C SER A 577 -37.04 -34.00 -37.37
N LEU A 578 -35.92 -34.69 -37.14
CA LEU A 578 -35.34 -35.65 -38.09
C LEU A 578 -36.28 -36.85 -38.28
N THR A 579 -36.80 -37.40 -37.19
CA THR A 579 -37.70 -38.57 -37.22
C THR A 579 -39.01 -38.28 -37.96
N TYR A 580 -39.54 -37.06 -37.84
CA TYR A 580 -40.77 -36.64 -38.54
C TYR A 580 -40.53 -36.29 -40.02
N ARG A 581 -39.33 -35.83 -40.38
CA ARG A 581 -38.99 -35.43 -41.76
C ARG A 581 -38.83 -36.63 -42.72
N VAL A 582 -38.43 -37.82 -42.24
CA VAL A 582 -38.29 -39.02 -43.09
C VAL A 582 -39.64 -39.69 -43.29
N LYS A 583 -40.38 -39.29 -44.33
CA LYS A 583 -41.68 -39.86 -44.73
C LYS A 583 -41.62 -41.30 -45.30
N SER A 584 -40.47 -41.97 -45.22
CA SER A 584 -40.21 -43.29 -45.82
C SER A 584 -40.08 -44.37 -44.74
N ALA A 585 -40.47 -45.61 -45.07
CA ALA A 585 -40.68 -46.70 -44.13
C ALA A 585 -39.43 -47.20 -43.36
N HIS A 586 -38.23 -46.76 -43.72
CA HIS A 586 -37.00 -47.16 -43.03
C HIS A 586 -36.74 -46.28 -41.79
N LYS A 587 -37.31 -46.69 -40.65
CA LYS A 587 -37.19 -45.99 -39.35
C LYS A 587 -35.75 -45.96 -38.84
N VAL A 588 -35.01 -44.89 -39.16
CA VAL A 588 -33.63 -44.66 -38.70
C VAL A 588 -33.59 -44.54 -37.18
N LYS A 589 -33.06 -45.57 -36.51
CA LYS A 589 -32.94 -45.62 -35.04
C LYS A 589 -31.71 -44.86 -34.57
N LEU A 590 -31.78 -43.52 -34.56
CA LEU A 590 -30.75 -42.69 -33.93
C LEU A 590 -30.61 -43.09 -32.45
N THR A 591 -29.42 -43.56 -32.09
CA THR A 591 -29.08 -44.02 -30.75
C THR A 591 -28.63 -42.83 -29.91
N ASP A 592 -29.03 -42.79 -28.63
CA ASP A 592 -28.73 -41.69 -27.70
C ASP A 592 -27.22 -41.36 -27.62
N GLN A 593 -26.35 -42.36 -27.81
CA GLN A 593 -24.90 -42.20 -27.96
C GLN A 593 -24.50 -41.26 -29.11
N GLN A 594 -25.12 -41.41 -30.27
CA GLN A 594 -24.82 -40.61 -31.46
C GLN A 594 -25.28 -39.17 -31.25
N LEU A 595 -26.41 -38.98 -30.56
CA LEU A 595 -26.91 -37.65 -30.21
C LEU A 595 -26.01 -36.94 -29.19
N LEU A 596 -25.48 -37.67 -28.20
CA LEU A 596 -24.46 -37.16 -27.29
C LEU A 596 -23.15 -36.80 -28.03
N GLN A 597 -22.76 -37.59 -29.03
CA GLN A 597 -21.59 -37.30 -29.87
C GLN A 597 -21.74 -36.01 -30.70
N TRP A 598 -22.96 -35.60 -31.08
CA TRP A 598 -23.22 -34.29 -31.72
C TRP A 598 -23.23 -33.11 -30.73
N MET A 599 -23.50 -33.36 -29.45
CA MET A 599 -23.48 -32.34 -28.39
C MET A 599 -22.04 -31.98 -27.96
N VAL A 600 -21.12 -32.95 -27.95
CA VAL A 600 -19.73 -32.73 -27.50
C VAL A 600 -18.99 -31.63 -28.29
N PRO A 601 -19.02 -31.57 -29.64
CA PRO A 601 -18.37 -30.50 -30.40
C PRO A 601 -18.86 -29.09 -30.04
N ILE A 602 -20.15 -28.92 -29.75
CA ILE A 602 -20.73 -27.60 -29.41
C ILE A 602 -20.20 -27.14 -28.04
N LEU A 603 -20.18 -28.03 -27.04
CA LEU A 603 -19.59 -27.72 -25.73
C LEU A 603 -18.07 -27.50 -25.82
N LEU A 604 -17.36 -28.24 -26.69
CA LEU A 604 -15.93 -28.06 -26.90
C LEU A 604 -15.61 -26.69 -27.51
N VAL A 605 -16.40 -26.22 -28.48
CA VAL A 605 -16.26 -24.86 -29.03
C VAL A 605 -16.49 -23.80 -27.95
N MET A 606 -17.52 -23.96 -27.10
CA MET A 606 -17.77 -23.02 -25.98
C MET A 606 -16.61 -23.02 -24.96
N LEU A 607 -16.07 -24.18 -24.59
CA LEU A 607 -14.92 -24.29 -23.69
C LEU A 607 -13.65 -23.65 -24.27
N ILE A 608 -13.36 -23.86 -25.56
CA ILE A 608 -12.22 -23.25 -26.24
C ILE A 608 -12.40 -21.72 -26.34
N TYR A 609 -13.61 -21.25 -26.62
CA TYR A 609 -13.92 -19.82 -26.69
C TYR A 609 -13.72 -19.14 -25.32
N LEU A 610 -14.35 -19.66 -24.25
CA LEU A 610 -14.23 -19.09 -22.90
C LEU A 610 -12.79 -19.18 -22.37
N GLY A 611 -12.07 -20.27 -22.66
CA GLY A 611 -10.65 -20.42 -22.34
C GLY A 611 -9.78 -19.37 -23.04
N THR A 612 -9.92 -19.24 -24.36
CA THR A 612 -9.22 -18.23 -25.18
C THR A 612 -9.51 -16.82 -24.67
N TRP A 613 -10.77 -16.52 -24.32
CA TRP A 613 -11.16 -15.24 -23.75
C TRP A 613 -10.47 -14.97 -22.41
N THR A 614 -10.49 -15.92 -21.46
CA THR A 614 -9.80 -15.75 -20.16
C THR A 614 -8.29 -15.61 -20.25
N ILE A 615 -7.66 -16.07 -21.33
CA ILE A 615 -6.21 -15.95 -21.57
C ILE A 615 -5.86 -14.63 -22.28
N SER A 616 -6.72 -14.15 -23.19
CA SER A 616 -6.46 -12.97 -24.02
C SER A 616 -7.00 -11.65 -23.46
N ALA A 617 -8.09 -11.69 -22.69
CA ALA A 617 -8.77 -10.52 -22.14
C ALA A 617 -9.46 -10.88 -20.81
N THR A 618 -8.65 -11.28 -19.82
CA THR A 618 -9.08 -11.68 -18.47
C THR A 618 -10.07 -10.66 -17.87
N PRO A 619 -11.31 -11.07 -17.50
CA PRO A 619 -12.27 -10.14 -16.93
C PRO A 619 -11.85 -9.73 -15.51
N TYR A 620 -11.67 -8.44 -15.29
CA TYR A 620 -11.28 -7.86 -14.01
C TYR A 620 -12.40 -6.98 -13.43
N ALA A 621 -12.28 -6.64 -12.15
CA ALA A 621 -13.22 -5.73 -11.51
C ALA A 621 -12.79 -4.27 -11.72
N GLU A 622 -13.53 -3.54 -12.55
CA GLU A 622 -13.36 -2.11 -12.81
C GLU A 622 -14.10 -1.27 -11.76
N VAL A 623 -13.57 -0.08 -11.45
CA VAL A 623 -14.21 0.88 -10.53
C VAL A 623 -14.99 1.90 -11.36
N ILE A 624 -16.31 1.89 -11.19
CA ILE A 624 -17.25 2.80 -11.83
C ILE A 624 -17.76 3.79 -10.78
N TYR A 625 -18.13 4.99 -11.21
CA TYR A 625 -18.66 6.06 -10.37
C TYR A 625 -20.15 6.22 -10.59
N ASP A 626 -20.92 6.32 -9.50
CA ASP A 626 -22.34 6.68 -9.54
C ASP A 626 -22.55 8.19 -9.80
N GLN A 627 -23.79 8.61 -10.05
CA GLN A 627 -24.15 10.03 -10.25
C GLN A 627 -23.77 10.93 -9.06
N GLY A 628 -23.67 10.36 -7.85
CA GLY A 628 -23.15 11.04 -6.65
C GLY A 628 -21.62 10.97 -6.47
N GLY A 629 -20.86 10.51 -7.47
CA GLY A 629 -19.39 10.36 -7.37
C GLY A 629 -18.91 9.16 -6.54
N LEU A 630 -19.83 8.31 -6.07
CA LEU A 630 -19.53 7.14 -5.24
C LEU A 630 -18.91 6.01 -6.06
N LYS A 631 -17.78 5.46 -5.59
CA LYS A 631 -17.11 4.31 -6.23
C LYS A 631 -17.89 3.02 -6.01
N PHE A 632 -18.04 2.20 -7.05
CA PHE A 632 -18.46 0.81 -6.95
C PHE A 632 -17.67 -0.09 -7.90
N LYS A 633 -17.54 -1.38 -7.58
CA LYS A 633 -16.93 -2.37 -8.46
C LYS A 633 -17.96 -3.03 -9.38
N GLN A 634 -17.59 -3.26 -10.64
CA GLN A 634 -18.30 -4.07 -11.62
C GLN A 634 -17.31 -4.94 -12.40
N CYS A 635 -17.72 -6.06 -12.98
CA CYS A 635 -16.84 -6.85 -13.86
C CYS A 635 -16.82 -6.26 -15.27
N SER A 636 -15.61 -6.07 -15.83
CA SER A 636 -15.37 -5.51 -17.17
C SER A 636 -16.23 -6.15 -18.26
N TYR A 637 -16.69 -5.34 -19.21
CA TYR A 637 -17.55 -5.77 -20.32
C TYR A 637 -16.92 -5.41 -21.68
N ASN A 638 -16.50 -6.42 -22.44
CA ASN A 638 -15.66 -6.28 -23.63
C ASN A 638 -16.39 -6.73 -24.91
N TRP A 639 -15.73 -6.57 -26.07
CA TRP A 639 -16.22 -7.11 -27.35
C TRP A 639 -16.37 -8.64 -27.38
N TRP A 640 -15.59 -9.35 -26.54
CA TRP A 640 -15.76 -10.79 -26.32
C TRP A 640 -17.16 -11.10 -25.77
N ASP A 641 -17.61 -10.40 -24.73
CA ASP A 641 -18.96 -10.58 -24.18
C ASP A 641 -20.06 -10.31 -25.21
N HIS A 642 -19.92 -9.25 -26.02
CA HIS A 642 -20.86 -8.92 -27.10
C HIS A 642 -20.94 -10.04 -28.15
N SER A 643 -19.80 -10.54 -28.62
CA SER A 643 -19.78 -11.61 -29.64
C SER A 643 -20.29 -12.94 -29.10
N LEU A 644 -20.13 -13.20 -27.80
CA LEU A 644 -20.74 -14.35 -27.12
C LEU A 644 -22.26 -14.23 -27.04
N ALA A 645 -22.79 -13.07 -26.62
CA ALA A 645 -24.24 -12.82 -26.55
C ALA A 645 -24.92 -12.92 -27.93
N ILE A 646 -24.28 -12.40 -28.98
CA ILE A 646 -24.73 -12.58 -30.38
C ILE A 646 -24.78 -14.07 -30.76
N GLY A 647 -23.78 -14.85 -30.34
CA GLY A 647 -23.76 -16.30 -30.52
C GLY A 647 -24.94 -17.01 -29.83
N GLU A 648 -25.27 -16.62 -28.60
CA GLU A 648 -26.40 -17.16 -27.83
C GLU A 648 -27.75 -16.84 -28.49
N VAL A 649 -27.94 -15.61 -28.99
CA VAL A 649 -29.16 -15.21 -29.74
C VAL A 649 -29.30 -15.99 -31.05
N LEU A 650 -28.21 -16.14 -31.83
CA LEU A 650 -28.21 -16.94 -33.06
C LEU A 650 -28.50 -18.44 -32.78
N PHE A 651 -28.00 -18.97 -31.67
CA PHE A 651 -28.26 -20.34 -31.24
C PHE A 651 -29.74 -20.56 -30.86
N LEU A 652 -30.35 -19.60 -30.15
CA LEU A 652 -31.79 -19.64 -29.86
C LEU A 652 -32.65 -19.45 -31.12
N ALA A 653 -32.22 -18.63 -32.09
CA ALA A 653 -32.90 -18.49 -33.38
C ALA A 653 -32.89 -19.81 -34.19
N TRP A 654 -31.78 -20.54 -34.19
CA TRP A 654 -31.73 -21.92 -34.72
C TRP A 654 -32.67 -22.84 -33.94
N GLY A 655 -32.71 -22.74 -32.61
CA GLY A 655 -33.62 -23.50 -31.75
C GLY A 655 -35.11 -23.26 -32.04
N ILE A 656 -35.51 -22.00 -32.24
CA ILE A 656 -36.85 -21.59 -32.68
C ILE A 656 -37.22 -22.28 -34.00
N ARG A 657 -36.30 -22.32 -34.97
CA ARG A 657 -36.51 -23.02 -36.25
C ARG A 657 -36.68 -24.53 -36.07
N VAL A 658 -35.95 -25.17 -35.14
CA VAL A 658 -36.14 -26.59 -34.80
C VAL A 658 -37.52 -26.83 -34.18
N CYS A 659 -37.93 -26.02 -33.20
CA CYS A 659 -39.25 -26.10 -32.57
C CYS A 659 -40.40 -25.89 -33.56
N TYR A 660 -40.28 -24.91 -34.46
CA TYR A 660 -41.27 -24.66 -35.51
C TYR A 660 -41.52 -25.89 -36.40
N ASN A 661 -40.46 -26.63 -36.75
CA ASN A 661 -40.56 -27.86 -37.55
C ASN A 661 -41.22 -29.03 -36.80
N VAL A 662 -41.26 -28.99 -35.47
CA VAL A 662 -41.79 -30.05 -34.58
C VAL A 662 -43.20 -29.72 -34.06
N ARG A 663 -43.71 -28.50 -34.28
CA ARG A 663 -44.97 -27.98 -33.70
C ARG A 663 -46.22 -28.86 -33.90
N ASN A 664 -46.27 -29.66 -34.98
CA ASN A 664 -47.38 -30.56 -35.32
C ASN A 664 -47.06 -32.05 -35.07
N ALA A 665 -45.88 -32.38 -34.50
CA ALA A 665 -45.49 -33.76 -34.26
C ALA A 665 -46.07 -34.27 -32.94
N GLU A 666 -46.91 -35.32 -33.01
CA GLU A 666 -47.43 -36.00 -31.83
C GLU A 666 -46.29 -36.61 -31.01
N SER A 667 -46.09 -36.06 -29.81
CA SER A 667 -45.10 -36.54 -28.85
C SER A 667 -45.79 -37.11 -27.62
N LEU A 668 -45.27 -38.23 -27.11
CA LEU A 668 -45.81 -38.86 -25.91
C LEU A 668 -45.82 -37.85 -24.76
N TYR A 669 -46.98 -37.67 -24.13
CA TYR A 669 -47.24 -36.68 -23.07
C TYR A 669 -47.03 -35.21 -23.48
N ASN A 670 -47.12 -34.88 -24.79
CA ASN A 670 -46.97 -33.53 -25.35
C ASN A 670 -45.62 -32.83 -25.03
N GLU A 671 -44.58 -33.61 -24.73
CA GLU A 671 -43.26 -33.11 -24.29
C GLU A 671 -42.67 -32.04 -25.24
N ALA A 672 -42.78 -32.23 -26.56
CA ALA A 672 -42.21 -31.30 -27.53
C ALA A 672 -42.87 -29.91 -27.51
N ARG A 673 -44.15 -29.82 -27.12
CA ARG A 673 -44.88 -28.56 -26.97
C ARG A 673 -44.38 -27.78 -25.74
N LEU A 674 -44.15 -28.48 -24.62
CA LEU A 674 -43.58 -27.88 -23.41
C LEU A 674 -42.15 -27.36 -23.62
N ILE A 675 -41.30 -28.15 -24.30
CA ILE A 675 -39.94 -27.71 -24.64
C ILE A 675 -39.97 -26.49 -25.57
N SER A 676 -40.90 -26.45 -26.54
CA SER A 676 -41.07 -25.28 -27.42
C SER A 676 -41.48 -24.02 -26.66
N TYR A 677 -42.39 -24.11 -25.69
CA TYR A 677 -42.75 -22.97 -24.83
C TYR A 677 -41.56 -22.50 -23.97
N ALA A 678 -40.76 -23.42 -23.42
CA ALA A 678 -39.55 -23.05 -22.68
C ALA A 678 -38.53 -22.29 -23.56
N ILE A 679 -38.35 -22.72 -24.81
CA ILE A 679 -37.44 -22.08 -25.78
C ILE A 679 -37.95 -20.71 -26.24
N TYR A 680 -39.26 -20.53 -26.43
CA TYR A 680 -39.81 -19.22 -26.76
C TYR A 680 -39.71 -18.25 -25.59
N ASN A 681 -39.97 -18.70 -24.35
CA ASN A 681 -39.84 -17.85 -23.17
C ASN A 681 -38.40 -17.36 -22.95
N ILE A 682 -37.39 -18.25 -23.03
CA ILE A 682 -35.99 -17.84 -22.86
C ILE A 682 -35.49 -16.95 -24.00
N ALA A 683 -35.96 -17.17 -25.24
CA ALA A 683 -35.60 -16.31 -26.37
C ALA A 683 -36.16 -14.90 -26.21
N ILE A 684 -37.41 -14.75 -25.78
CA ILE A 684 -37.98 -13.44 -25.44
C ILE A 684 -37.14 -12.77 -24.33
N VAL A 685 -36.87 -13.48 -23.22
CA VAL A 685 -36.11 -12.92 -22.09
C VAL A 685 -34.72 -12.45 -22.51
N ASN A 686 -33.96 -13.22 -23.30
CA ASN A 686 -32.63 -12.80 -23.75
C ASN A 686 -32.70 -11.62 -24.73
N ILE A 687 -33.66 -11.59 -25.65
CA ILE A 687 -33.85 -10.47 -26.58
C ILE A 687 -34.31 -9.19 -25.86
N THR A 688 -34.95 -9.29 -24.69
CA THR A 688 -35.29 -8.12 -23.85
C THR A 688 -34.19 -7.67 -22.89
N MET A 689 -33.08 -8.41 -22.80
CA MET A 689 -31.98 -8.18 -21.83
C MET A 689 -30.63 -7.95 -22.53
N ALA A 690 -30.63 -7.81 -23.86
CA ALA A 690 -29.50 -7.56 -24.74
C ALA A 690 -29.77 -6.32 -25.61
#